data_AF-A0A6A2XKR7-F1
#
_entry.id   AF-A0A6A2XKR7-F1
#
_cell.length_a   1.000
_cell.length_b   1.000
_cell.length_c   1.000
_cell.angle_alpha   90.00
_cell.angle_beta   90.00
_cell.angle_gamma   90.00
#
_symmetry.space_group_name_H-M   'P 1'
#
loop_
_entity.id
_entity.type
_entity.pdbx_description
1 polymer ?
#
loop_
_entity_poly.entity_id
_entity_poly.type
_entity_poly.pdbx_seq_one_letter_code
_entity_poly.pdbx_strand_id
1 'polypeptide(L)'
;MVLTSLDSVLHWATSPPIGPVHHSYLCNNGTHGQMEEVLENIQSVNKGLLLVGAISTEDERWAVLHVAKYLQWPVVADILSGIRLRKLLSSSPEVEENIVFVDYLDHALLSDFVRNLVRFDVIVQIGSRITSKRISQMLEKCFPCSYILVDDHPNRHDPSHFVTQRIQISAIEFANILLKAQIPHRSRKWHDYLQALNMMVGQEISFQVSAEHFLLEPYIAHVISEALSSESALLIGNSMVIRDADMYGYNWRSDTHSVADMILHTELPCTGILVAGNRGASGIDGLLSTAVAPLEICQENLLDVEEQLRFLFHAAEGASINYFLPMLKSSFSSWIWKTLGIPVGRSIYFLCGLEMATLNAIAVSQGSCLLNILHPLRERKSEKSPSVRICALLDSSGTPEEVGRIATDLVKEGFTAIKIKILSCPLMILLQKVARRADPVEDAAVKWEVRKKDSNLQYIEVLGFPPPPPDFDIDIFQEPVQGEADIIRFCEESGLPMALDETIDKCPENPLNMLVKYNHPGIVALVIKPTVIGGFERAAIIARWAQRQGKLAVVSAAFESGLALSAYIVFSCYLDWQNADTCKLMNNNLVPSVAHGLGTFRWLEEDVTTDLLGIEHITPGKVTLVGYSMGARIALYMALKFGDTKPVQIEGAVILSGSPGLENAVARKVRRAKDDSKACSLVTHGLKLFLDTWYSGGLRKSLRKHPNFNQIVSRRSLHNDSQVLARVLSDLSPGRQP
;
A
#
# COMPACT_ATOMS: atom_id res chain seq x y z
N MET A 1 -2.19 22.84 5.26
CA MET A 1 -2.51 22.42 6.63
C MET A 1 -3.02 23.65 7.39
N VAL A 2 -4.33 23.70 7.69
CA VAL A 2 -4.94 24.78 8.49
C VAL A 2 -5.04 24.27 9.92
N LEU A 3 -4.35 24.93 10.86
CA LEU A 3 -4.41 24.57 12.28
C LEU A 3 -5.59 25.28 12.93
N THR A 4 -6.70 24.55 13.07
CA THR A 4 -7.82 24.89 13.97
C THR A 4 -7.55 24.27 15.35
N SER A 5 -8.06 24.87 16.44
CA SER A 5 -7.80 24.34 17.80
C SER A 5 -8.66 23.10 18.09
N LEU A 6 -8.23 22.27 19.03
CA LEU A 6 -9.04 21.13 19.48
C LEU A 6 -10.42 21.60 19.98
N ASP A 7 -10.48 22.77 20.64
CA ASP A 7 -11.72 23.40 21.07
C ASP A 7 -12.58 23.86 19.88
N SER A 8 -11.99 24.33 18.78
CA SER A 8 -12.71 24.66 17.55
C SER A 8 -13.19 23.41 16.80
N VAL A 9 -12.48 22.29 16.90
CA VAL A 9 -12.91 20.99 16.34
C VAL A 9 -14.01 20.38 17.20
N LEU A 10 -13.90 20.40 18.53
CA LEU A 10 -15.01 20.03 19.41
C LEU A 10 -16.20 20.93 19.18
N HIS A 11 -16.03 22.26 19.19
CA HIS A 11 -17.11 23.21 18.92
C HIS A 11 -17.71 23.01 17.52
N TRP A 12 -16.93 22.65 16.50
CA TRP A 12 -17.46 22.29 15.17
C TRP A 12 -18.26 20.98 15.19
N ALA A 13 -17.83 19.99 15.98
CA ALA A 13 -18.49 18.69 16.12
C ALA A 13 -19.70 18.69 17.07
N THR A 14 -19.78 19.66 18.01
CA THR A 14 -20.83 19.72 19.04
C THR A 14 -21.73 20.95 18.99
N SER A 15 -21.43 21.94 18.12
CA SER A 15 -22.34 23.07 17.95
C SER A 15 -23.59 22.69 17.17
N PRO A 16 -24.77 23.20 17.55
CA PRO A 16 -25.89 23.27 16.62
C PRO A 16 -25.49 24.11 15.39
N PRO A 17 -26.04 23.84 14.20
CA PRO A 17 -25.59 24.44 12.95
C PRO A 17 -25.73 25.97 12.96
N ILE A 18 -24.59 26.67 12.83
CA ILE A 18 -24.54 28.11 12.59
C ILE A 18 -24.54 28.30 11.06
N GLY A 19 -25.70 28.67 10.52
CA GLY A 19 -25.96 28.73 9.07
C GLY A 19 -26.87 27.58 8.60
N PRO A 20 -27.71 27.79 7.58
CA PRO A 20 -28.85 26.93 7.30
C PRO A 20 -28.47 25.59 6.67
N VAL A 21 -28.20 24.59 7.50
CA VAL A 21 -28.46 23.20 7.14
C VAL A 21 -29.96 22.97 7.28
N HIS A 22 -30.71 23.26 6.21
CA HIS A 22 -32.11 22.81 6.12
C HIS A 22 -32.13 21.34 5.72
N HIS A 23 -32.01 20.53 6.78
CA HIS A 23 -32.35 19.12 6.86
C HIS A 23 -31.32 18.12 6.28
N SER A 24 -31.15 17.03 7.03
CA SER A 24 -30.42 15.82 6.63
C SER A 24 -31.44 14.70 6.55
N TYR A 25 -31.69 14.18 5.36
CA TYR A 25 -32.82 13.29 5.11
C TYR A 25 -32.41 11.81 5.16
N LEU A 26 -33.01 11.05 6.08
CA LEU A 26 -33.05 9.59 6.08
C LEU A 26 -34.34 9.15 5.41
N CYS A 27 -34.24 8.36 4.33
CA CYS A 27 -35.41 7.95 3.53
C CYS A 27 -36.18 6.80 4.18
N ASN A 28 -36.88 7.09 5.29
CA ASN A 28 -37.99 6.28 5.79
C ASN A 28 -39.32 6.82 5.24
N ASN A 29 -40.36 5.98 5.18
CA ASN A 29 -41.65 6.15 4.45
C ASN A 29 -42.48 7.46 4.64
N GLY A 30 -41.99 8.49 5.34
CA GLY A 30 -42.60 9.82 5.44
C GLY A 30 -41.94 10.92 4.58
N THR A 31 -40.94 10.61 3.75
CA THR A 31 -40.09 11.61 3.04
C THR A 31 -40.62 12.15 1.70
N HIS A 32 -41.78 11.69 1.21
CA HIS A 32 -42.28 12.02 -0.14
C HIS A 32 -42.25 13.53 -0.48
N GLY A 33 -42.84 14.38 0.37
CA GLY A 33 -42.92 15.82 0.11
C GLY A 33 -41.61 16.61 0.20
N GLN A 34 -40.52 15.99 0.67
CA GLN A 34 -39.21 16.65 0.81
C GLN A 34 -38.31 16.42 -0.41
N MET A 35 -38.44 15.25 -1.04
CA MET A 35 -37.81 15.01 -2.34
C MET A 35 -38.52 15.78 -3.46
N GLU A 36 -39.81 16.06 -3.31
CA GLU A 36 -40.56 16.97 -4.21
C GLU A 36 -39.92 18.37 -4.26
N GLU A 37 -39.55 18.98 -3.12
CA GLU A 37 -38.86 20.29 -3.09
C GLU A 37 -37.50 20.26 -3.83
N VAL A 38 -36.72 19.18 -3.66
CA VAL A 38 -35.46 18.97 -4.39
C VAL A 38 -35.71 18.89 -5.90
N LEU A 39 -36.74 18.15 -6.31
CA LEU A 39 -37.11 18.00 -7.71
C LEU A 39 -37.65 19.31 -8.31
N GLU A 40 -38.43 20.10 -7.56
CA GLU A 40 -38.88 21.45 -7.98
C GLU A 40 -37.71 22.41 -8.18
N ASN A 41 -36.72 22.40 -7.28
CA ASN A 41 -35.47 23.16 -7.43
C ASN A 41 -34.73 22.77 -8.73
N ILE A 42 -34.60 21.47 -9.01
CA ILE A 42 -33.94 20.96 -10.22
C ILE A 42 -34.76 21.30 -11.49
N GLN A 43 -36.09 21.17 -11.46
CA GLN A 43 -36.99 21.46 -12.58
C GLN A 43 -37.06 22.95 -12.95
N SER A 44 -36.90 23.83 -11.96
CA SER A 44 -37.01 25.29 -12.13
C SER A 44 -35.73 25.99 -12.59
N VAL A 45 -34.60 25.27 -12.63
CA VAL A 45 -33.26 25.79 -12.96
C VAL A 45 -33.16 26.50 -14.32
N ASN A 46 -32.20 27.41 -14.48
CA ASN A 46 -31.75 27.89 -15.80
C ASN A 46 -30.27 27.57 -16.05
N LYS A 47 -29.42 27.70 -15.04
CA LYS A 47 -28.00 27.29 -15.04
C LYS A 47 -27.74 26.24 -13.97
N GLY A 48 -27.91 24.97 -14.34
CA GLY A 48 -27.52 23.84 -13.51
C GLY A 48 -26.02 23.54 -13.58
N LEU A 49 -25.49 22.87 -12.56
CA LEU A 49 -24.19 22.20 -12.56
C LEU A 49 -24.33 20.82 -11.94
N LEU A 50 -23.86 19.77 -12.64
CA LEU A 50 -23.64 18.46 -12.04
C LEU A 50 -22.16 18.37 -11.66
N LEU A 51 -21.89 18.23 -10.37
CA LEU A 51 -20.55 18.05 -9.82
C LEU A 51 -20.42 16.61 -9.32
N VAL A 52 -19.35 15.93 -9.71
CA VAL A 52 -19.13 14.52 -9.34
C VAL A 52 -17.87 14.45 -8.49
N GLY A 53 -18.04 14.17 -7.20
CA GLY A 53 -16.94 14.01 -6.25
C GLY A 53 -16.34 12.61 -6.30
N ALA A 54 -15.75 12.17 -5.19
CA ALA A 54 -15.26 10.80 -5.08
C ALA A 54 -16.45 9.81 -5.06
N ILE A 55 -16.41 8.82 -5.95
CA ILE A 55 -17.31 7.67 -6.02
C ILE A 55 -16.48 6.41 -6.29
N SER A 56 -16.94 5.25 -5.81
CA SER A 56 -16.07 4.07 -5.65
C SER A 56 -16.39 2.95 -6.63
N THR A 57 -17.66 2.62 -6.77
CA THR A 57 -18.14 1.48 -7.55
C THR A 57 -18.36 1.82 -9.02
N GLU A 58 -18.44 0.80 -9.86
CA GLU A 58 -18.83 0.99 -11.26
C GLU A 58 -20.29 1.43 -11.37
N ASP A 59 -21.19 0.81 -10.61
CA ASP A 59 -22.63 1.14 -10.60
C ASP A 59 -22.91 2.61 -10.24
N GLU A 60 -22.14 3.20 -9.32
CA GLU A 60 -22.19 4.65 -9.04
C GLU A 60 -21.78 5.48 -10.26
N ARG A 61 -20.74 5.08 -10.99
CA ARG A 61 -20.31 5.75 -12.24
C ARG A 61 -21.39 5.65 -13.31
N TRP A 62 -21.98 4.46 -13.50
CA TRP A 62 -23.12 4.25 -14.39
C TRP A 62 -24.32 5.15 -14.02
N ALA A 63 -24.72 5.16 -12.74
CA ALA A 63 -25.82 5.98 -12.24
C ALA A 63 -25.60 7.49 -12.48
N VAL A 64 -24.39 7.99 -12.21
CA VAL A 64 -24.02 9.39 -12.46
C VAL A 64 -24.05 9.74 -13.95
N LEU A 65 -23.59 8.83 -14.83
CA LEU A 65 -23.65 9.04 -16.28
C LEU A 65 -25.10 9.06 -16.81
N HIS A 66 -26.00 8.24 -16.27
CA HIS A 66 -27.44 8.32 -16.56
C HIS A 66 -28.05 9.65 -16.09
N VAL A 67 -27.71 10.12 -14.88
CA VAL A 67 -28.13 11.44 -14.37
C VAL A 67 -27.64 12.58 -15.27
N ALA A 68 -26.37 12.53 -15.68
CA ALA A 68 -25.78 13.50 -16.60
C ALA A 68 -26.50 13.55 -17.95
N LYS A 69 -26.75 12.37 -18.56
CA LYS A 69 -27.48 12.21 -19.83
C LYS A 69 -28.92 12.72 -19.72
N TYR A 70 -29.57 12.53 -18.57
CA TYR A 70 -30.95 12.95 -18.34
C TYR A 70 -31.09 14.46 -18.11
N LEU A 71 -30.27 15.02 -17.22
CA LEU A 71 -30.27 16.45 -16.91
C LEU A 71 -29.79 17.30 -18.10
N GLN A 72 -28.83 16.79 -18.88
CA GLN A 72 -28.07 17.53 -19.90
C GLN A 72 -27.35 18.77 -19.35
N TRP A 73 -27.08 18.80 -18.03
CA TRP A 73 -26.34 19.88 -17.39
C TRP A 73 -24.83 19.76 -17.68
N PRO A 74 -24.05 20.84 -17.52
CA PRO A 74 -22.60 20.77 -17.57
C PRO A 74 -22.10 19.88 -16.43
N VAL A 75 -21.20 18.95 -16.74
CA VAL A 75 -20.64 17.99 -15.79
C VAL A 75 -19.20 18.37 -15.46
N VAL A 76 -18.91 18.51 -14.17
CA VAL A 76 -17.55 18.68 -13.66
C VAL A 76 -17.23 17.47 -12.80
N ALA A 77 -16.20 16.72 -13.19
CA ALA A 77 -15.81 15.49 -12.53
C ALA A 77 -14.50 15.69 -11.76
N ASP A 78 -14.47 15.35 -10.48
CA ASP A 78 -13.24 15.24 -9.70
C ASP A 78 -12.40 14.06 -10.20
N ILE A 79 -11.08 14.14 -10.09
CA ILE A 79 -10.20 13.01 -10.40
C ILE A 79 -10.58 11.69 -9.69
N LEU A 80 -11.06 11.73 -8.44
CA LEU A 80 -11.54 10.54 -7.72
C LEU A 80 -12.94 10.05 -8.11
N SER A 81 -13.60 10.67 -9.08
CA SER A 81 -14.85 10.15 -9.64
C SER A 81 -14.64 8.96 -10.59
N GLY A 82 -13.40 8.75 -11.05
CA GLY A 82 -13.06 7.80 -12.12
C GLY A 82 -13.52 8.21 -13.53
N ILE A 83 -14.58 9.02 -13.64
CA ILE A 83 -15.09 9.54 -14.93
C ILE A 83 -14.39 10.82 -15.40
N ARG A 84 -13.53 11.43 -14.56
CA ARG A 84 -12.63 12.52 -14.97
C ARG A 84 -11.54 12.06 -15.94
N LEU A 85 -11.18 10.77 -15.97
CA LEU A 85 -10.23 10.16 -16.94
C LEU A 85 -10.90 9.15 -17.89
N ARG A 86 -12.22 9.29 -18.10
CA ARG A 86 -13.03 8.38 -18.92
C ARG A 86 -12.48 8.18 -20.34
N LYS A 87 -12.71 6.99 -20.91
CA LYS A 87 -12.43 6.64 -22.31
C LYS A 87 -13.72 6.66 -23.14
N LEU A 88 -13.63 6.97 -24.42
CA LEU A 88 -14.79 7.08 -25.32
C LEU A 88 -14.96 5.77 -26.13
N LEU A 89 -16.18 5.23 -26.13
CA LEU A 89 -16.50 3.93 -26.76
C LEU A 89 -16.74 4.03 -28.29
N SER A 90 -16.88 5.25 -28.82
CA SER A 90 -17.14 5.48 -30.25
C SER A 90 -16.29 6.61 -30.80
N SER A 91 -15.77 6.42 -32.01
CA SER A 91 -14.96 7.40 -32.76
C SER A 91 -15.78 8.32 -33.67
N SER A 92 -17.11 8.27 -33.60
CA SER A 92 -18.05 9.11 -34.36
C SER A 92 -18.45 10.38 -33.57
N PRO A 93 -18.20 11.59 -34.09
CA PRO A 93 -18.56 12.85 -33.40
C PRO A 93 -20.06 13.00 -33.10
N GLU A 94 -20.92 12.28 -33.82
CA GLU A 94 -22.38 12.32 -33.67
C GLU A 94 -22.87 11.72 -32.33
N VAL A 95 -22.01 11.00 -31.59
CA VAL A 95 -22.32 10.47 -30.25
C VAL A 95 -21.94 11.47 -29.14
N GLU A 96 -21.24 12.56 -29.47
CA GLU A 96 -20.84 13.63 -28.51
C GLU A 96 -22.04 14.42 -27.95
N GLU A 97 -23.22 14.34 -28.57
CA GLU A 97 -24.33 15.30 -28.35
C GLU A 97 -25.02 15.27 -26.97
N ASN A 98 -24.75 14.27 -26.11
CA ASN A 98 -25.62 13.99 -24.95
C ASN A 98 -25.11 14.40 -23.57
N ILE A 99 -23.79 14.57 -23.36
CA ILE A 99 -23.24 14.97 -22.04
C ILE A 99 -22.12 16.00 -22.21
N VAL A 100 -22.31 17.19 -21.63
CA VAL A 100 -21.34 18.30 -21.72
C VAL A 100 -20.37 18.27 -20.53
N PHE A 101 -19.24 17.59 -20.68
CA PHE A 101 -18.16 17.61 -19.69
C PHE A 101 -17.33 18.90 -19.77
N VAL A 102 -16.99 19.47 -18.61
CA VAL A 102 -16.20 20.70 -18.46
C VAL A 102 -14.94 20.41 -17.62
N ASP A 103 -14.18 19.40 -18.06
CA ASP A 103 -12.99 18.86 -17.38
C ASP A 103 -11.95 19.93 -17.00
N TYR A 104 -11.79 20.97 -17.84
CA TYR A 104 -10.81 22.04 -17.66
C TYR A 104 -11.39 23.29 -16.98
N LEU A 105 -12.55 23.22 -16.32
CA LEU A 105 -13.12 24.36 -15.60
C LEU A 105 -12.16 24.94 -14.55
N ASP A 106 -11.41 24.08 -13.85
CA ASP A 106 -10.41 24.50 -12.87
C ASP A 106 -9.38 25.47 -13.50
N HIS A 107 -8.86 25.14 -14.68
CA HIS A 107 -7.99 26.01 -15.48
C HIS A 107 -8.69 27.29 -15.95
N ALA A 108 -9.90 27.18 -16.49
CA ALA A 108 -10.66 28.33 -16.96
C ALA A 108 -10.87 29.39 -15.85
N LEU A 109 -11.05 28.95 -14.59
CA LEU A 109 -11.17 29.78 -13.39
C LEU A 109 -9.86 30.49 -12.95
N LEU A 110 -8.76 30.40 -13.71
CA LEU A 110 -7.64 31.35 -13.57
C LEU A 110 -8.02 32.75 -14.02
N SER A 111 -8.82 32.85 -15.08
CA SER A 111 -9.27 34.11 -15.65
C SER A 111 -10.30 34.79 -14.75
N ASP A 112 -10.03 36.03 -14.34
CA ASP A 112 -11.00 36.83 -13.57
C ASP A 112 -12.30 37.10 -14.34
N PHE A 113 -12.25 37.15 -15.67
CA PHE A 113 -13.44 37.25 -16.51
C PHE A 113 -14.32 36.01 -16.34
N VAL A 114 -13.74 34.81 -16.46
CA VAL A 114 -14.46 33.54 -16.27
C VAL A 114 -14.98 33.42 -14.82
N ARG A 115 -14.15 33.74 -13.81
CA ARG A 115 -14.54 33.71 -12.38
C ARG A 115 -15.71 34.62 -12.02
N ASN A 116 -15.99 35.65 -12.81
CA ASN A 116 -17.11 36.57 -12.59
C ASN A 116 -18.33 36.25 -13.45
N LEU A 117 -18.13 35.54 -14.57
CA LEU A 117 -19.20 35.12 -15.49
C LEU A 117 -19.83 33.76 -15.09
N VAL A 118 -19.01 32.82 -14.59
CA VAL A 118 -19.46 31.48 -14.19
C VAL A 118 -20.18 31.55 -12.85
N ARG A 119 -21.50 31.41 -12.91
CA ARG A 119 -22.42 31.30 -11.78
C ARG A 119 -23.54 30.34 -12.14
N PHE A 120 -23.93 29.51 -11.17
CA PHE A 120 -24.96 28.49 -11.30
C PHE A 120 -26.09 28.78 -10.32
N ASP A 121 -27.33 28.48 -10.72
CA ASP A 121 -28.52 28.70 -9.91
C ASP A 121 -28.76 27.50 -8.98
N VAL A 122 -28.50 26.30 -9.49
CA VAL A 122 -28.59 25.02 -8.78
C VAL A 122 -27.34 24.20 -9.05
N ILE A 123 -26.73 23.66 -8.00
CA ILE A 123 -25.60 22.73 -8.05
C ILE A 123 -26.06 21.43 -7.41
N VAL A 124 -25.94 20.32 -8.13
CA VAL A 124 -26.11 18.97 -7.59
C VAL A 124 -24.72 18.34 -7.54
N GLN A 125 -24.21 18.05 -6.33
CA GLN A 125 -23.02 17.24 -6.14
C GLN A 125 -23.41 15.80 -5.80
N ILE A 126 -22.90 14.83 -6.55
CA ILE A 126 -23.00 13.40 -6.24
C ILE A 126 -21.62 12.86 -5.85
N GLY A 127 -21.53 12.18 -4.71
CA GLY A 127 -20.27 11.76 -4.11
C GLY A 127 -19.55 12.91 -3.45
N SER A 128 -19.03 12.71 -2.24
CA SER A 128 -18.38 13.77 -1.48
C SER A 128 -16.92 14.00 -1.86
N ARG A 129 -16.37 15.14 -1.38
CA ARG A 129 -14.98 15.61 -1.56
C ARG A 129 -14.68 16.09 -2.98
N ILE A 130 -13.85 17.13 -3.06
CA ILE A 130 -13.34 17.76 -4.29
C ILE A 130 -11.85 18.04 -4.08
N THR A 131 -11.06 17.87 -5.12
CA THR A 131 -9.60 18.06 -5.18
C THR A 131 -9.27 19.48 -5.62
N SER A 132 -9.95 19.99 -6.66
CA SER A 132 -9.84 21.38 -7.09
C SER A 132 -10.29 22.38 -6.02
N LYS A 133 -9.34 23.22 -5.60
CA LYS A 133 -9.61 24.38 -4.74
C LYS A 133 -10.34 25.51 -5.48
N ARG A 134 -10.12 25.71 -6.78
CA ARG A 134 -10.76 26.83 -7.52
C ARG A 134 -12.22 26.54 -7.77
N ILE A 135 -12.58 25.28 -8.04
CA ILE A 135 -13.98 24.84 -8.08
C ILE A 135 -14.63 25.08 -6.71
N SER A 136 -14.00 24.69 -5.60
CA SER A 136 -14.54 25.04 -4.27
C SER A 136 -14.80 26.55 -4.13
N GLN A 137 -13.81 27.40 -4.45
CA GLN A 137 -13.96 28.87 -4.40
C GLN A 137 -15.03 29.44 -5.36
N MET A 138 -15.31 28.77 -6.47
CA MET A 138 -16.41 29.12 -7.37
C MET A 138 -17.77 28.78 -6.74
N LEU A 139 -17.90 27.64 -6.06
CA LEU A 139 -19.11 27.28 -5.30
C LEU A 139 -19.37 28.33 -4.20
N GLU A 140 -18.35 28.74 -3.45
CA GLU A 140 -18.45 29.82 -2.45
C GLU A 140 -18.96 31.15 -3.05
N LYS A 141 -18.59 31.46 -4.31
CA LYS A 141 -19.04 32.67 -5.04
C LYS A 141 -20.44 32.56 -5.66
N CYS A 142 -20.97 31.34 -5.82
CA CYS A 142 -22.33 31.09 -6.26
C CYS A 142 -23.34 31.31 -5.11
N PHE A 143 -22.90 31.15 -3.86
CA PHE A 143 -23.75 31.40 -2.70
C PHE A 143 -24.31 32.85 -2.66
N PRO A 144 -25.62 33.06 -2.40
CA PRO A 144 -26.65 32.03 -2.21
C PRO A 144 -27.15 31.46 -3.55
N CYS A 145 -27.06 30.14 -3.68
CA CYS A 145 -27.62 29.30 -4.75
C CYS A 145 -28.14 28.00 -4.11
N SER A 146 -28.98 27.23 -4.79
CA SER A 146 -29.35 25.92 -4.26
C SER A 146 -28.17 24.95 -4.47
N TYR A 147 -27.62 24.42 -3.39
CA TYR A 147 -26.49 23.49 -3.41
C TYR A 147 -26.90 22.20 -2.69
N ILE A 148 -27.20 21.19 -3.51
CA ILE A 148 -27.67 19.87 -3.11
C ILE A 148 -26.46 18.92 -3.08
N LEU A 149 -26.17 18.32 -1.93
CA LEU A 149 -25.15 17.27 -1.78
C LEU A 149 -25.82 15.90 -1.58
N VAL A 150 -25.51 14.96 -2.47
CA VAL A 150 -25.98 13.56 -2.46
C VAL A 150 -24.80 12.65 -2.13
N ASP A 151 -24.87 11.96 -0.99
CA ASP A 151 -23.75 11.19 -0.43
C ASP A 151 -24.29 10.23 0.66
N ASP A 152 -23.96 8.94 0.57
CA ASP A 152 -24.65 7.83 1.24
C ASP A 152 -24.45 7.75 2.76
N HIS A 153 -23.30 8.22 3.25
CA HIS A 153 -22.95 8.22 4.66
C HIS A 153 -23.43 9.50 5.37
N PRO A 154 -23.52 9.53 6.72
CA PRO A 154 -23.98 10.73 7.44
C PRO A 154 -22.93 11.85 7.61
N ASN A 155 -21.67 11.65 7.18
CA ASN A 155 -20.59 12.59 7.49
C ASN A 155 -20.76 13.96 6.80
N ARG A 156 -20.39 15.02 7.52
CA ARG A 156 -20.48 16.41 7.06
C ARG A 156 -19.28 16.83 6.20
N HIS A 157 -19.27 16.40 4.94
CA HIS A 157 -18.28 16.85 3.94
C HIS A 157 -18.63 18.22 3.31
N ASP A 158 -18.85 19.22 4.15
CA ASP A 158 -19.10 20.62 3.76
C ASP A 158 -18.18 21.56 4.55
N PRO A 159 -16.95 21.82 4.06
CA PRO A 159 -15.94 22.58 4.80
C PRO A 159 -16.21 24.09 4.82
N SER A 160 -17.01 24.61 3.88
CA SER A 160 -17.29 26.03 3.73
C SER A 160 -18.69 26.44 4.20
N HIS A 161 -19.54 25.47 4.57
CA HIS A 161 -20.87 25.65 5.15
C HIS A 161 -21.88 26.30 4.20
N PHE A 162 -21.83 25.89 2.93
CA PHE A 162 -22.67 26.41 1.85
C PHE A 162 -23.62 25.37 1.22
N VAL A 163 -23.59 24.11 1.66
CA VAL A 163 -24.58 23.10 1.22
C VAL A 163 -25.95 23.48 1.80
N THR A 164 -26.94 23.71 0.94
CA THR A 164 -28.29 24.12 1.37
C THR A 164 -29.18 22.92 1.67
N GLN A 165 -29.00 21.80 0.94
CA GLN A 165 -29.78 20.56 1.09
C GLN A 165 -28.81 19.36 1.08
N ARG A 166 -28.92 18.45 2.07
CA ARG A 166 -28.12 17.21 2.10
C ARG A 166 -29.02 15.98 2.04
N ILE A 167 -28.84 15.16 1.01
CA ILE A 167 -29.61 13.94 0.76
C ILE A 167 -28.73 12.75 1.08
N GLN A 168 -29.10 11.96 2.09
CA GLN A 168 -28.35 10.77 2.49
C GLN A 168 -28.94 9.52 1.82
N ILE A 169 -28.59 9.33 0.56
CA ILE A 169 -28.91 8.15 -0.27
C ILE A 169 -27.75 7.85 -1.22
N SER A 170 -27.71 6.64 -1.77
CA SER A 170 -26.72 6.27 -2.79
C SER A 170 -26.92 7.04 -4.11
N ALA A 171 -25.85 7.16 -4.91
CA ALA A 171 -25.95 7.73 -6.27
C ALA A 171 -26.98 6.99 -7.15
N ILE A 172 -27.09 5.67 -6.97
CA ILE A 172 -28.01 4.78 -7.68
C ILE A 172 -29.47 5.08 -7.30
N GLU A 173 -29.76 5.24 -6.00
CA GLU A 173 -31.10 5.62 -5.54
C GLU A 173 -31.50 7.02 -6.00
N PHE A 174 -30.58 7.99 -5.90
CA PHE A 174 -30.81 9.35 -6.41
C PHE A 174 -31.12 9.36 -7.90
N ALA A 175 -30.32 8.63 -8.71
CA ALA A 175 -30.58 8.46 -10.14
C ALA A 175 -31.97 7.84 -10.39
N ASN A 176 -32.32 6.77 -9.69
CA ASN A 176 -33.62 6.10 -9.82
C ASN A 176 -34.83 6.97 -9.44
N ILE A 177 -34.67 7.95 -8.54
CA ILE A 177 -35.70 8.93 -8.21
C ILE A 177 -35.75 10.02 -9.28
N LEU A 178 -34.60 10.58 -9.64
CA LEU A 178 -34.47 11.69 -10.59
C LEU A 178 -34.98 11.31 -11.99
N LEU A 179 -34.67 10.11 -12.48
CA LEU A 179 -35.10 9.58 -13.78
C LEU A 179 -36.62 9.36 -13.87
N LYS A 180 -37.33 9.28 -12.73
CA LYS A 180 -38.81 9.21 -12.67
C LYS A 180 -39.47 10.58 -12.63
N ALA A 181 -38.72 11.62 -12.29
CA ALA A 181 -39.22 12.99 -12.20
C ALA A 181 -39.14 13.66 -13.58
N GLN A 182 -40.23 14.24 -14.06
CA GLN A 182 -40.24 14.88 -15.37
C GLN A 182 -39.50 16.23 -15.34
N ILE A 183 -38.31 16.31 -15.93
CA ILE A 183 -37.47 17.52 -15.93
C ILE A 183 -37.50 18.19 -17.32
N PRO A 184 -37.82 19.49 -17.43
CA PRO A 184 -37.85 20.19 -18.71
C PRO A 184 -36.44 20.53 -19.21
N HIS A 185 -36.07 20.08 -20.42
CA HIS A 185 -34.84 20.52 -21.07
C HIS A 185 -34.87 22.03 -21.33
N ARG A 186 -33.79 22.74 -20.95
CA ARG A 186 -33.67 24.20 -21.03
C ARG A 186 -32.40 24.64 -21.76
N SER A 187 -32.24 25.96 -21.92
CA SER A 187 -31.32 26.65 -22.84
C SER A 187 -29.94 26.01 -23.07
N ARG A 188 -29.69 25.52 -24.29
CA ARG A 188 -28.36 25.04 -24.73
C ARG A 188 -27.26 26.11 -24.65
N LYS A 189 -27.57 27.40 -24.84
CA LYS A 189 -26.59 28.51 -24.91
C LYS A 189 -25.56 28.57 -23.77
N TRP A 190 -25.92 28.17 -22.56
CA TRP A 190 -24.98 28.15 -21.43
C TRP A 190 -24.03 26.94 -21.49
N HIS A 191 -24.55 25.80 -21.92
CA HIS A 191 -23.83 24.56 -22.16
C HIS A 191 -22.84 24.75 -23.32
N ASP A 192 -23.30 25.30 -24.45
CA ASP A 192 -22.47 25.62 -25.62
C ASP A 192 -21.27 26.53 -25.25
N TYR A 193 -21.50 27.53 -24.38
CA TYR A 193 -20.46 28.43 -23.89
C TYR A 193 -19.41 27.69 -23.04
N LEU A 194 -19.84 26.86 -22.10
CA LEU A 194 -18.93 26.09 -21.24
C LEU A 194 -18.18 25.00 -22.02
N GLN A 195 -18.82 24.39 -23.02
CA GLN A 195 -18.19 23.45 -23.94
C GLN A 195 -17.08 24.13 -24.77
N ALA A 196 -17.39 25.27 -25.40
CA ALA A 196 -16.40 26.05 -26.13
C ALA A 196 -15.22 26.50 -25.24
N LEU A 197 -15.50 26.92 -24.00
CA LEU A 197 -14.49 27.27 -23.02
C LEU A 197 -13.60 26.07 -22.65
N ASN A 198 -14.20 24.89 -22.43
CA ASN A 198 -13.49 23.64 -22.17
C ASN A 198 -12.57 23.26 -23.34
N MET A 199 -13.07 23.35 -24.58
CA MET A 199 -12.30 23.05 -25.79
C MET A 199 -11.11 23.99 -25.97
N MET A 200 -11.29 25.30 -25.80
CA MET A 200 -10.19 26.28 -25.93
C MET A 200 -9.08 26.02 -24.90
N VAL A 201 -9.44 25.73 -23.65
CA VAL A 201 -8.45 25.45 -22.59
C VAL A 201 -7.75 24.10 -22.83
N GLY A 202 -8.49 23.07 -23.24
CA GLY A 202 -7.92 21.77 -23.57
C GLY A 202 -6.96 21.81 -24.76
N GLN A 203 -7.28 22.60 -25.79
CA GLN A 203 -6.39 22.84 -26.94
C GLN A 203 -5.08 23.52 -26.51
N GLU A 204 -5.16 24.58 -25.70
CA GLU A 204 -3.97 25.29 -25.21
C GLU A 204 -3.09 24.38 -24.33
N ILE A 205 -3.69 23.60 -23.41
CA ILE A 205 -2.94 22.63 -22.60
C ILE A 205 -2.25 21.60 -23.49
N SER A 206 -2.97 21.02 -24.46
CA SER A 206 -2.40 20.02 -25.37
C SER A 206 -1.24 20.61 -26.18
N PHE A 207 -1.38 21.85 -26.67
CA PHE A 207 -0.32 22.55 -27.40
C PHE A 207 0.94 22.76 -26.55
N GLN A 208 0.80 23.29 -25.33
CA GLN A 208 1.92 23.53 -24.42
C GLN A 208 2.62 22.22 -24.02
N VAL A 209 1.85 21.18 -23.70
CA VAL A 209 2.38 19.83 -23.39
C VAL A 209 3.12 19.22 -24.58
N SER A 210 2.70 19.50 -25.82
CA SER A 210 3.32 18.97 -27.04
C SER A 210 4.55 19.78 -27.51
N ALA A 211 4.63 21.06 -27.14
CA ALA A 211 5.71 21.96 -27.55
C ALA A 211 6.97 21.82 -26.67
N GLU A 212 6.81 21.45 -25.41
CA GLU A 212 7.90 21.32 -24.45
C GLU A 212 8.70 20.03 -24.65
N HIS A 213 10.02 20.15 -24.62
CA HIS A 213 10.95 19.02 -24.83
C HIS A 213 11.51 18.45 -23.51
N PHE A 214 10.91 18.85 -22.38
CA PHE A 214 11.32 18.46 -21.03
C PHE A 214 10.19 17.73 -20.30
N LEU A 215 10.55 16.81 -19.40
CA LEU A 215 9.59 16.08 -18.58
C LEU A 215 9.03 17.01 -17.48
N LEU A 216 7.81 17.52 -17.67
CA LEU A 216 7.11 18.40 -16.74
C LEU A 216 5.98 17.66 -15.99
N GLU A 217 5.60 18.13 -14.80
CA GLU A 217 4.48 17.56 -14.02
C GLU A 217 3.16 17.49 -14.83
N PRO A 218 2.76 18.53 -15.61
CA PRO A 218 1.61 18.45 -16.51
C PRO A 218 1.74 17.40 -17.61
N TYR A 219 2.94 17.23 -18.18
CA TYR A 219 3.22 16.25 -19.23
C TYR A 219 3.05 14.82 -18.70
N ILE A 220 3.57 14.55 -17.48
CA ILE A 220 3.40 13.26 -16.81
C ILE A 220 1.91 12.96 -16.58
N ALA A 221 1.15 13.92 -16.04
CA ALA A 221 -0.29 13.75 -15.81
C ALA A 221 -1.07 13.50 -17.12
N HIS A 222 -0.71 14.19 -18.20
CA HIS A 222 -1.33 14.05 -19.51
C HIS A 222 -1.04 12.67 -20.13
N VAL A 223 0.23 12.26 -20.20
CA VAL A 223 0.67 11.01 -20.84
C VAL A 223 0.24 9.77 -20.05
N ILE A 224 0.25 9.81 -18.71
CA ILE A 224 -0.30 8.71 -17.90
C ILE A 224 -1.80 8.53 -18.19
N SER A 225 -2.56 9.63 -18.24
CA SER A 225 -4.00 9.58 -18.54
C SER A 225 -4.27 9.04 -19.95
N GLU A 226 -3.44 9.37 -20.93
CA GLU A 226 -3.52 8.81 -22.27
C GLU A 226 -3.24 7.29 -22.28
N ALA A 227 -2.20 6.85 -21.57
CA ALA A 227 -1.70 5.47 -21.59
C ALA A 227 -2.56 4.45 -20.80
N LEU A 228 -3.39 4.89 -19.86
CA LEU A 228 -4.30 4.00 -19.11
C LEU A 228 -5.39 3.41 -20.01
N SER A 229 -5.77 2.16 -19.76
CA SER A 229 -6.97 1.51 -20.33
C SER A 229 -8.17 1.62 -19.39
N SER A 230 -9.37 1.31 -19.87
CA SER A 230 -10.57 1.18 -19.04
C SER A 230 -10.48 0.06 -17.99
N GLU A 231 -9.67 -0.98 -18.23
CA GLU A 231 -9.33 -2.05 -17.26
C GLU A 231 -8.29 -1.63 -16.21
N SER A 232 -7.67 -0.46 -16.35
CA SER A 232 -6.60 -0.01 -15.45
C SER A 232 -7.15 0.51 -14.11
N ALA A 233 -6.37 0.32 -13.04
CA ALA A 233 -6.57 0.98 -11.75
C ALA A 233 -5.44 1.98 -11.47
N LEU A 234 -5.77 3.14 -10.91
CA LEU A 234 -4.84 4.22 -10.63
C LEU A 234 -4.98 4.70 -9.18
N LEU A 235 -4.03 4.37 -8.31
CA LEU A 235 -3.90 5.06 -7.02
C LEU A 235 -3.05 6.33 -7.20
N ILE A 236 -3.63 7.49 -6.92
CA ILE A 236 -2.92 8.77 -7.04
C ILE A 236 -2.44 9.25 -5.67
N GLY A 237 -1.14 9.58 -5.62
CA GLY A 237 -0.51 10.16 -4.44
C GLY A 237 -1.06 11.55 -4.09
N ASN A 238 -1.16 11.83 -2.78
CA ASN A 238 -1.46 13.17 -2.28
C ASN A 238 -0.35 14.19 -2.66
N SER A 239 -0.57 15.46 -2.33
CA SER A 239 0.25 16.61 -2.75
C SER A 239 -0.04 17.07 -4.20
N MET A 240 0.97 17.35 -5.02
CA MET A 240 0.80 17.92 -6.36
C MET A 240 0.20 16.92 -7.35
N VAL A 241 0.68 15.67 -7.38
CA VAL A 241 0.29 14.65 -8.37
C VAL A 241 -1.24 14.52 -8.56
N ILE A 242 -2.03 14.47 -7.49
CA ILE A 242 -3.49 14.41 -7.61
C ILE A 242 -4.12 15.69 -8.19
N ARG A 243 -3.53 16.86 -7.94
CA ARG A 243 -3.96 18.12 -8.56
C ARG A 243 -3.57 18.17 -10.03
N ASP A 244 -2.38 17.71 -10.38
CA ASP A 244 -1.92 17.70 -11.76
C ASP A 244 -2.73 16.72 -12.61
N ALA A 245 -3.11 15.58 -12.05
CA ALA A 245 -4.06 14.65 -12.68
C ALA A 245 -5.46 15.27 -12.88
N ASP A 246 -6.02 15.93 -11.85
CA ASP A 246 -7.30 16.67 -11.92
C ASP A 246 -7.26 17.80 -12.96
N MET A 247 -6.14 18.53 -13.01
CA MET A 247 -5.92 19.72 -13.84
C MET A 247 -5.58 19.44 -15.30
N TYR A 248 -4.71 18.46 -15.58
CA TYR A 248 -4.10 18.22 -16.89
C TYR A 248 -4.42 16.85 -17.49
N GLY A 249 -5.12 15.98 -16.74
CA GLY A 249 -5.49 14.64 -17.19
C GLY A 249 -6.30 14.66 -18.49
N TYR A 250 -5.93 13.74 -19.39
CA TYR A 250 -6.40 13.68 -20.78
C TYR A 250 -7.38 12.54 -21.02
N ASN A 251 -8.47 12.84 -21.73
CA ASN A 251 -9.68 11.99 -21.79
C ASN A 251 -10.02 11.53 -23.22
N TRP A 252 -9.15 11.79 -24.20
CA TRP A 252 -9.52 11.73 -25.62
C TRP A 252 -8.79 10.63 -26.36
N ARG A 253 -9.25 9.39 -26.20
CA ARG A 253 -8.89 8.30 -27.11
C ARG A 253 -10.07 7.34 -27.28
N SER A 254 -10.27 6.91 -28.53
CA SER A 254 -11.12 5.78 -28.86
C SER A 254 -10.40 4.52 -28.40
N ASP A 255 -10.98 3.78 -27.46
CA ASP A 255 -10.51 2.43 -27.16
C ASP A 255 -10.79 1.55 -28.38
N THR A 256 -9.80 0.76 -28.82
CA THR A 256 -9.96 -0.20 -29.92
C THR A 256 -10.60 -1.49 -29.40
N HIS A 257 -11.86 -1.38 -28.96
CA HIS A 257 -12.63 -2.50 -28.44
C HIS A 257 -12.89 -3.58 -29.48
N SER A 258 -13.11 -4.80 -29.00
CA SER A 258 -13.58 -5.88 -29.87
C SER A 258 -15.03 -5.63 -30.28
N VAL A 259 -15.47 -6.21 -31.40
CA VAL A 259 -16.86 -6.11 -31.87
C VAL A 259 -17.85 -6.68 -30.83
N ALA A 260 -17.40 -7.54 -29.90
CA ALA A 260 -18.24 -8.07 -28.83
C ALA A 260 -18.56 -7.03 -27.74
N ASP A 261 -17.60 -6.19 -27.35
CA ASP A 261 -17.77 -5.19 -26.28
C ASP A 261 -18.73 -4.07 -26.73
N MET A 262 -18.63 -3.68 -28.01
CA MET A 262 -19.54 -2.72 -28.65
C MET A 262 -21.00 -3.17 -28.66
N ILE A 263 -21.26 -4.48 -28.60
CA ILE A 263 -22.63 -5.05 -28.58
C ILE A 263 -23.21 -5.05 -27.15
N LEU A 264 -22.37 -5.07 -26.12
CA LEU A 264 -22.80 -5.07 -24.70
C LEU A 264 -23.06 -3.67 -24.14
N HIS A 265 -22.31 -2.64 -24.55
CA HIS A 265 -22.37 -1.29 -23.96
C HIS A 265 -23.21 -0.26 -24.75
N THR A 266 -24.28 -0.71 -25.41
CA THR A 266 -25.01 0.05 -26.46
C THR A 266 -25.75 1.34 -26.03
N GLU A 267 -25.76 1.72 -24.74
CA GLU A 267 -26.54 2.87 -24.26
C GLU A 267 -25.74 4.11 -23.79
N LEU A 268 -24.43 4.01 -23.55
CA LEU A 268 -23.63 5.09 -22.94
C LEU A 268 -22.31 5.35 -23.70
N PRO A 269 -21.81 6.61 -23.73
CA PRO A 269 -20.75 7.02 -24.66
C PRO A 269 -19.33 6.76 -24.14
N CYS A 270 -19.16 6.45 -22.84
CA CYS A 270 -17.86 6.41 -22.19
C CYS A 270 -17.79 5.44 -21.00
N THR A 271 -16.60 4.88 -20.77
CA THR A 271 -16.24 4.06 -19.60
C THR A 271 -15.35 4.86 -18.65
N GLY A 272 -15.56 4.72 -17.35
CA GLY A 272 -14.70 5.32 -16.32
C GLY A 272 -13.51 4.42 -15.97
N ILE A 273 -12.48 4.98 -15.34
CA ILE A 273 -11.31 4.25 -14.83
C ILE A 273 -11.43 4.14 -13.30
N LEU A 274 -10.95 3.05 -12.69
CA LEU A 274 -10.88 2.98 -11.23
C LEU A 274 -9.76 3.89 -10.71
N VAL A 275 -10.12 5.03 -10.11
CA VAL A 275 -9.17 6.00 -9.54
C VAL A 275 -9.36 6.09 -8.03
N ALA A 276 -8.29 5.88 -7.28
CA ALA A 276 -8.27 5.91 -5.81
C ALA A 276 -7.26 6.94 -5.29
N GLY A 277 -7.42 7.35 -4.03
CA GLY A 277 -6.43 8.19 -3.34
C GLY A 277 -6.82 8.51 -1.90
N ASN A 278 -5.82 8.65 -1.01
CA ASN A 278 -6.01 8.82 0.44
C ASN A 278 -6.47 10.24 0.82
N ARG A 279 -7.62 10.68 0.30
CA ARG A 279 -8.12 12.06 0.38
C ARG A 279 -8.95 12.38 1.64
N GLY A 280 -9.04 11.45 2.61
CA GLY A 280 -9.60 11.71 3.94
C GLY A 280 -8.75 12.72 4.73
N ALA A 281 -7.71 12.24 5.42
CA ALA A 281 -6.74 13.12 6.09
C ALA A 281 -5.80 13.85 5.11
N SER A 282 -5.75 13.44 3.83
CA SER A 282 -4.87 14.01 2.80
C SER A 282 -3.36 13.87 3.09
N GLY A 283 -2.99 12.86 3.88
CA GLY A 283 -1.62 12.54 4.28
C GLY A 283 -0.77 11.99 3.12
N ILE A 284 0.55 12.20 3.19
CA ILE A 284 1.51 11.59 2.25
C ILE A 284 2.09 10.27 2.78
N ASP A 285 1.77 9.95 4.02
CA ASP A 285 1.96 8.69 4.72
C ASP A 285 1.04 7.58 4.15
N GLY A 286 1.49 6.33 4.26
CA GLY A 286 0.74 5.14 3.85
C GLY A 286 0.47 4.98 2.36
N LEU A 287 0.82 5.94 1.50
CA LEU A 287 0.46 5.90 0.06
C LEU A 287 0.97 4.64 -0.65
N LEU A 288 2.22 4.23 -0.43
CA LEU A 288 2.75 2.98 -1.00
C LEU A 288 2.09 1.75 -0.37
N SER A 289 1.81 1.77 0.93
CA SER A 289 1.07 0.69 1.60
C SER A 289 -0.33 0.51 1.01
N THR A 290 -1.03 1.60 0.69
CA THR A 290 -2.30 1.57 -0.05
C THR A 290 -2.12 1.13 -1.50
N ALA A 291 -1.01 1.49 -2.16
CA ALA A 291 -0.70 1.10 -3.54
C ALA A 291 -0.38 -0.40 -3.69
N VAL A 292 0.16 -1.00 -2.64
CA VAL A 292 0.59 -2.41 -2.56
C VAL A 292 -0.49 -3.30 -1.92
N ALA A 293 -1.47 -2.71 -1.22
CA ALA A 293 -2.64 -3.41 -0.69
C ALA A 293 -3.45 -4.24 -1.71
N PRO A 294 -3.49 -3.91 -3.03
CA PRO A 294 -4.11 -4.72 -4.06
C PRO A 294 -3.10 -5.56 -4.87
N LEU A 295 -2.04 -6.09 -4.26
CA LEU A 295 -1.35 -7.26 -4.82
C LEU A 295 -2.19 -8.51 -4.54
N GLU A 296 -2.62 -9.21 -5.59
CA GLU A 296 -3.54 -10.38 -5.59
C GLU A 296 -3.04 -11.64 -4.85
N ILE A 297 -2.07 -11.51 -3.95
CA ILE A 297 -1.69 -12.55 -2.99
C ILE A 297 -2.59 -12.45 -1.73
N CYS A 298 -3.00 -11.25 -1.33
CA CYS A 298 -3.73 -11.01 -0.09
C CYS A 298 -5.13 -10.44 -0.34
N GLN A 299 -6.17 -11.08 0.21
CA GLN A 299 -7.54 -10.52 0.23
C GLN A 299 -7.77 -9.60 1.44
N GLU A 300 -6.88 -9.61 2.43
CA GLU A 300 -7.01 -8.86 3.68
C GLU A 300 -6.04 -7.66 3.67
N ASN A 301 -6.56 -6.45 3.78
CA ASN A 301 -5.76 -5.23 3.91
C ASN A 301 -5.49 -4.90 5.39
N LEU A 302 -4.62 -3.91 5.66
CA LEU A 302 -4.23 -3.57 7.03
C LEU A 302 -5.40 -3.10 7.92
N LEU A 303 -6.44 -2.48 7.34
CA LEU A 303 -7.64 -2.08 8.08
C LEU A 303 -8.48 -3.32 8.43
N ASP A 304 -8.63 -4.28 7.51
CA ASP A 304 -9.33 -5.55 7.79
C ASP A 304 -8.66 -6.28 8.96
N VAL A 305 -7.31 -6.35 8.95
CA VAL A 305 -6.52 -6.93 10.05
C VAL A 305 -6.67 -6.12 11.34
N GLU A 306 -6.73 -4.78 11.30
CA GLU A 306 -6.96 -3.97 12.49
C GLU A 306 -8.36 -4.19 13.08
N GLU A 307 -9.40 -4.27 12.25
CA GLU A 307 -10.77 -4.55 12.68
C GLU A 307 -10.91 -5.98 13.24
N GLN A 308 -10.30 -6.97 12.60
CA GLN A 308 -10.21 -8.35 13.11
C GLN A 308 -9.48 -8.40 14.46
N LEU A 309 -8.37 -7.68 14.63
CA LEU A 309 -7.64 -7.61 15.90
C LEU A 309 -8.44 -6.91 16.99
N ARG A 310 -9.20 -5.86 16.67
CA ARG A 310 -10.13 -5.21 17.63
C ARG A 310 -11.25 -6.15 18.06
N PHE A 311 -11.82 -6.92 17.13
CA PHE A 311 -12.80 -7.96 17.46
C PHE A 311 -12.18 -9.06 18.34
N LEU A 312 -11.01 -9.58 17.95
CA LEU A 312 -10.27 -10.60 18.70
C LEU A 312 -9.92 -10.18 20.12
N PHE A 313 -9.52 -8.92 20.32
CA PHE A 313 -9.21 -8.39 21.65
C PHE A 313 -10.42 -8.53 22.59
N HIS A 314 -11.63 -8.25 22.10
CA HIS A 314 -12.86 -8.42 22.87
C HIS A 314 -13.28 -9.90 23.00
N ALA A 315 -13.18 -10.68 21.93
CA ALA A 315 -13.58 -12.10 21.93
C ALA A 315 -12.63 -13.01 22.73
N ALA A 316 -11.36 -12.64 22.88
CA ALA A 316 -10.37 -13.37 23.65
C ALA A 316 -10.32 -12.97 25.14
N GLU A 317 -11.00 -11.89 25.54
CA GLU A 317 -11.04 -11.46 26.94
C GLU A 317 -11.78 -12.49 27.80
N GLY A 318 -11.06 -13.11 28.75
CA GLY A 318 -11.59 -14.20 29.57
C GLY A 318 -11.61 -15.59 28.90
N ALA A 319 -11.17 -15.70 27.64
CA ALA A 319 -11.06 -16.99 26.95
C ALA A 319 -9.97 -17.88 27.58
N SER A 320 -10.28 -19.17 27.81
CA SER A 320 -9.31 -20.12 28.32
C SER A 320 -8.44 -20.70 27.19
N ILE A 321 -7.12 -20.55 27.32
CA ILE A 321 -6.14 -21.12 26.38
C ILE A 321 -5.99 -22.62 26.69
N ASN A 322 -6.20 -23.48 25.69
CA ASN A 322 -6.15 -24.92 25.87
C ASN A 322 -4.70 -25.45 25.76
N TYR A 323 -4.25 -26.25 26.72
CA TYR A 323 -2.89 -26.83 26.73
C TYR A 323 -2.63 -27.84 25.60
N PHE A 324 -3.67 -28.33 24.91
CA PHE A 324 -3.53 -29.18 23.73
C PHE A 324 -3.22 -28.42 22.43
N LEU A 325 -3.29 -27.08 22.42
CA LEU A 325 -3.02 -26.25 21.22
C LEU A 325 -1.68 -26.55 20.50
N PRO A 326 -0.55 -26.78 21.21
CA PRO A 326 0.72 -27.13 20.57
C PRO A 326 0.74 -28.45 19.81
N MET A 327 -0.32 -29.27 19.89
CA MET A 327 -0.42 -30.51 19.11
C MET A 327 -0.57 -30.26 17.60
N LEU A 328 -1.06 -29.08 17.19
CA LEU A 328 -1.30 -28.69 15.79
C LEU A 328 -2.07 -29.77 15.01
N LYS A 329 -3.19 -30.27 15.58
CA LYS A 329 -4.01 -31.38 15.05
C LYS A 329 -5.50 -31.01 15.09
N SER A 330 -5.88 -29.96 14.37
CA SER A 330 -7.23 -29.35 14.43
C SER A 330 -7.60 -28.82 15.83
N SER A 331 -6.58 -28.62 16.66
CA SER A 331 -6.63 -28.11 18.03
C SER A 331 -6.87 -26.60 18.06
N PHE A 332 -6.14 -25.82 17.24
CA PHE A 332 -6.39 -24.39 17.08
C PHE A 332 -7.73 -24.15 16.41
N SER A 333 -7.99 -24.83 15.30
CA SER A 333 -9.25 -24.72 14.56
C SER A 333 -10.46 -25.00 15.46
N SER A 334 -10.39 -26.04 16.31
CA SER A 334 -11.46 -26.35 17.26
C SER A 334 -11.53 -25.37 18.43
N TRP A 335 -10.45 -24.73 18.85
CA TRP A 335 -10.44 -23.76 19.95
C TRP A 335 -10.99 -22.40 19.48
N ILE A 336 -10.49 -21.90 18.34
CA ILE A 336 -10.96 -20.66 17.71
C ILE A 336 -12.48 -20.73 17.46
N TRP A 337 -12.97 -21.85 16.91
CA TRP A 337 -14.41 -22.04 16.71
C TRP A 337 -15.20 -22.12 18.03
N LYS A 338 -14.79 -22.97 18.99
CA LYS A 338 -15.59 -23.25 20.20
C LYS A 338 -15.47 -22.19 21.30
N THR A 339 -14.38 -21.43 21.32
CA THR A 339 -14.05 -20.49 22.40
C THR A 339 -14.13 -19.04 21.93
N LEU A 340 -13.70 -18.72 20.70
CA LEU A 340 -13.76 -17.36 20.15
C LEU A 340 -14.99 -17.15 19.23
N GLY A 341 -15.69 -18.22 18.85
CA GLY A 341 -16.87 -18.16 17.97
C GLY A 341 -16.55 -17.87 16.50
N ILE A 342 -15.27 -17.88 16.12
CA ILE A 342 -14.81 -17.49 14.78
C ILE A 342 -14.83 -18.71 13.85
N PRO A 343 -15.59 -18.69 12.73
CA PRO A 343 -15.54 -19.77 11.75
C PRO A 343 -14.18 -19.78 11.06
N VAL A 344 -13.55 -20.95 10.99
CA VAL A 344 -12.22 -21.12 10.38
C VAL A 344 -12.38 -21.27 8.86
N GLY A 345 -12.74 -20.18 8.20
CA GLY A 345 -12.97 -20.10 6.76
C GLY A 345 -12.83 -18.67 6.24
N ARG A 346 -12.12 -18.52 5.11
CA ARG A 346 -11.88 -17.30 4.31
C ARG A 346 -11.04 -16.16 4.93
N SER A 347 -10.92 -16.04 6.25
CA SER A 347 -10.05 -15.04 6.89
C SER A 347 -8.82 -15.75 7.46
N ILE A 348 -7.66 -15.52 6.85
CA ILE A 348 -6.56 -16.51 6.80
C ILE A 348 -5.27 -15.96 7.41
N TYR A 349 -4.96 -14.68 7.20
CA TYR A 349 -3.65 -14.12 7.51
C TYR A 349 -3.47 -13.82 9.00
N PHE A 350 -4.51 -13.27 9.64
CA PHE A 350 -4.49 -12.99 11.08
C PHE A 350 -4.31 -14.26 11.93
N LEU A 351 -4.80 -15.42 11.45
CA LEU A 351 -4.73 -16.70 12.16
C LEU A 351 -3.28 -17.11 12.43
N CYS A 352 -2.37 -16.90 11.47
CA CYS A 352 -0.95 -17.21 11.66
C CYS A 352 -0.33 -16.37 12.80
N GLY A 353 -0.71 -15.09 12.90
CA GLY A 353 -0.30 -14.22 14.01
C GLY A 353 -0.89 -14.67 15.36
N LEU A 354 -2.18 -15.03 15.39
CA LEU A 354 -2.88 -15.50 16.59
C LEU A 354 -2.31 -16.82 17.11
N GLU A 355 -2.04 -17.79 16.22
CA GLU A 355 -1.41 -19.06 16.58
C GLU A 355 0.00 -18.82 17.12
N MET A 356 0.80 -17.97 16.46
CA MET A 356 2.15 -17.60 16.91
C MET A 356 2.15 -16.97 18.31
N ALA A 357 1.29 -15.99 18.54
CA ALA A 357 1.16 -15.30 19.82
C ALA A 357 0.70 -16.26 20.93
N THR A 358 -0.29 -17.11 20.64
CA THR A 358 -0.84 -18.07 21.60
C THR A 358 0.18 -19.16 21.96
N LEU A 359 0.90 -19.71 20.98
CA LEU A 359 1.98 -20.67 21.24
C LEU A 359 3.10 -20.05 22.08
N ASN A 360 3.53 -18.82 21.76
CA ASN A 360 4.54 -18.12 22.58
C ASN A 360 4.04 -17.84 24.00
N ALA A 361 2.78 -17.46 24.20
CA ALA A 361 2.18 -17.29 25.53
C ALA A 361 2.14 -18.61 26.32
N ILE A 362 1.82 -19.74 25.67
CA ILE A 362 1.88 -21.07 26.28
C ILE A 362 3.32 -21.39 26.70
N ALA A 363 4.31 -21.19 25.83
CA ALA A 363 5.71 -21.45 26.11
C ALA A 363 6.20 -20.64 27.33
N VAL A 364 5.95 -19.32 27.34
CA VAL A 364 6.29 -18.43 28.45
C VAL A 364 5.60 -18.84 29.75
N SER A 365 4.30 -19.16 29.72
CA SER A 365 3.57 -19.58 30.93
C SER A 365 4.07 -20.89 31.54
N GLN A 366 4.70 -21.75 30.74
CA GLN A 366 5.31 -23.01 31.16
C GLN A 366 6.82 -22.90 31.48
N GLY A 367 7.42 -21.71 31.38
CA GLY A 367 8.88 -21.53 31.53
C GLY A 367 9.69 -22.29 30.48
N SER A 368 9.12 -22.47 29.29
CA SER A 368 9.65 -23.30 28.20
C SER A 368 9.82 -22.48 26.91
N CYS A 369 10.35 -23.10 25.86
CA CYS A 369 10.47 -22.47 24.53
C CYS A 369 9.44 -23.02 23.55
N LEU A 370 9.18 -22.26 22.47
CA LEU A 370 8.24 -22.63 21.41
C LEU A 370 8.51 -24.04 20.82
N LEU A 371 9.79 -24.42 20.65
CA LEU A 371 10.16 -25.74 20.13
C LEU A 371 9.75 -26.87 21.09
N ASN A 372 9.97 -26.69 22.39
CA ASN A 372 9.70 -27.69 23.42
C ASN A 372 8.20 -27.93 23.63
N ILE A 373 7.35 -26.92 23.42
CA ILE A 373 5.90 -27.12 23.51
C ILE A 373 5.34 -27.82 22.26
N LEU A 374 5.91 -27.55 21.08
CA LEU A 374 5.53 -28.20 19.82
C LEU A 374 6.04 -29.65 19.72
N HIS A 375 7.24 -29.94 20.23
CA HIS A 375 7.80 -31.29 20.35
C HIS A 375 8.29 -31.54 21.79
N PRO A 376 7.39 -32.00 22.71
CA PRO A 376 7.76 -32.32 24.08
C PRO A 376 8.79 -33.47 24.12
N LEU A 377 10.00 -33.14 24.60
CA LEU A 377 11.15 -34.04 24.65
C LEU A 377 10.87 -35.34 25.42
N ARG A 378 10.58 -36.43 24.70
CA ARG A 378 10.78 -37.80 25.20
C ARG A 378 12.25 -38.18 25.05
N GLU A 379 12.99 -38.03 26.14
CA GLU A 379 14.31 -38.63 26.39
C GLU A 379 15.31 -38.62 25.22
N ARG A 380 15.75 -37.43 24.80
CA ARG A 380 16.94 -37.31 23.92
C ARG A 380 18.13 -36.70 24.66
N LYS A 381 19.13 -37.54 24.94
CA LYS A 381 20.50 -37.10 25.25
C LYS A 381 21.20 -36.74 23.94
N SER A 382 21.33 -35.46 23.63
CA SER A 382 22.18 -34.97 22.54
C SER A 382 22.67 -33.56 22.84
N GLU A 383 23.97 -33.33 22.68
CA GLU A 383 24.68 -32.12 23.14
C GLU A 383 24.72 -31.00 22.08
N LYS A 384 23.93 -31.09 21.00
CA LYS A 384 23.88 -30.09 19.93
C LYS A 384 22.56 -29.34 19.91
N SER A 385 22.65 -28.02 19.84
CA SER A 385 21.51 -27.11 19.64
C SER A 385 20.73 -27.47 18.36
N PRO A 386 19.40 -27.28 18.36
CA PRO A 386 18.60 -27.40 17.14
C PRO A 386 19.09 -26.41 16.07
N SER A 387 19.18 -26.87 14.82
CA SER A 387 19.57 -26.05 13.66
C SER A 387 18.73 -26.43 12.44
N VAL A 388 18.34 -25.42 11.65
CA VAL A 388 17.62 -25.56 10.38
C VAL A 388 18.57 -25.17 9.25
N ARG A 389 18.49 -25.85 8.11
CA ARG A 389 19.13 -25.38 6.87
C ARG A 389 18.19 -24.45 6.12
N ILE A 390 18.71 -23.33 5.62
CA ILE A 390 17.96 -22.33 4.86
C ILE A 390 18.56 -22.16 3.47
N CYS A 391 17.71 -21.85 2.49
CA CYS A 391 18.15 -21.46 1.15
C CYS A 391 18.58 -19.98 1.16
N ALA A 392 19.69 -19.67 0.50
CA ALA A 392 19.95 -18.30 0.06
C ALA A 392 19.00 -17.91 -1.08
N LEU A 393 18.72 -16.62 -1.21
CA LEU A 393 18.04 -16.05 -2.38
C LEU A 393 19.10 -15.39 -3.28
N LEU A 394 19.05 -15.66 -4.57
CA LEU A 394 19.93 -15.08 -5.59
C LEU A 394 19.07 -14.47 -6.71
N ASP A 395 19.37 -13.22 -7.06
CA ASP A 395 18.73 -12.52 -8.17
C ASP A 395 19.41 -12.85 -9.51
N SER A 396 18.63 -12.87 -10.59
CA SER A 396 19.08 -13.11 -11.96
C SER A 396 19.30 -11.82 -12.77
N SER A 397 19.13 -10.64 -12.16
CA SER A 397 19.23 -9.32 -12.81
C SER A 397 20.64 -8.88 -13.27
N GLY A 398 21.70 -9.60 -12.88
CA GLY A 398 23.10 -9.29 -13.22
C GLY A 398 23.68 -10.05 -14.41
N THR A 399 24.91 -9.73 -14.80
CA THR A 399 25.67 -10.53 -15.79
C THR A 399 26.02 -11.92 -15.20
N PRO A 400 26.28 -12.96 -16.01
CA PRO A 400 26.49 -14.31 -15.47
C PRO A 400 27.76 -14.42 -14.61
N GLU A 401 28.74 -13.52 -14.82
CA GLU A 401 29.93 -13.44 -13.98
C GLU A 401 29.62 -12.81 -12.62
N GLU A 402 28.72 -11.83 -12.55
CA GLU A 402 28.28 -11.21 -11.30
C GLU A 402 27.40 -12.18 -10.51
N VAL A 403 26.40 -12.80 -11.16
CA VAL A 403 25.55 -13.84 -10.56
C VAL A 403 26.40 -15.01 -10.05
N GLY A 404 27.41 -15.45 -10.83
CA GLY A 404 28.35 -16.49 -10.40
C GLY A 404 29.25 -16.09 -9.22
N ARG A 405 29.67 -14.83 -9.13
CA ARG A 405 30.41 -14.31 -7.95
C ARG A 405 29.51 -14.28 -6.72
N ILE A 406 28.29 -13.75 -6.82
CA ILE A 406 27.33 -13.69 -5.70
C ILE A 406 27.00 -15.11 -5.21
N ALA A 407 26.73 -16.06 -6.12
CA ALA A 407 26.55 -17.47 -5.76
C ALA A 407 27.77 -18.05 -5.01
N THR A 408 28.98 -17.76 -5.49
CA THR A 408 30.22 -18.19 -4.85
C THR A 408 30.39 -17.61 -3.45
N ASP A 409 30.01 -16.35 -3.23
CA ASP A 409 30.10 -15.69 -1.93
C ASP A 409 29.05 -16.21 -0.94
N LEU A 410 27.82 -16.50 -1.40
CA LEU A 410 26.81 -17.20 -0.60
C LEU A 410 27.29 -18.59 -0.14
N VAL A 411 27.99 -19.35 -1.00
CA VAL A 411 28.59 -20.64 -0.60
C VAL A 411 29.71 -20.45 0.43
N LYS A 412 30.55 -19.41 0.32
CA LYS A 412 31.57 -19.07 1.34
C LYS A 412 30.96 -18.68 2.68
N GLU A 413 29.78 -18.05 2.68
CA GLU A 413 29.01 -17.74 3.90
C GLU A 413 28.39 -18.99 4.57
N GLY A 414 28.47 -20.16 3.92
CA GLY A 414 28.03 -21.43 4.47
C GLY A 414 26.63 -21.89 4.01
N PHE A 415 26.04 -21.24 3.00
CA PHE A 415 24.82 -21.76 2.40
C PHE A 415 25.11 -23.02 1.59
N THR A 416 24.30 -24.06 1.82
CA THR A 416 24.33 -25.32 1.05
C THR A 416 23.20 -25.41 0.03
N ALA A 417 22.39 -24.35 -0.12
CA ALA A 417 21.28 -24.28 -1.06
C ALA A 417 21.02 -22.84 -1.52
N ILE A 418 20.75 -22.66 -2.81
CA ILE A 418 20.49 -21.37 -3.45
C ILE A 418 19.18 -21.47 -4.25
N LYS A 419 18.30 -20.51 -4.02
CA LYS A 419 17.02 -20.29 -4.72
C LYS A 419 17.20 -19.12 -5.70
N ILE A 420 16.78 -19.27 -6.95
CA ILE A 420 17.04 -18.32 -8.06
C ILE A 420 15.73 -17.99 -8.77
N LYS A 421 15.28 -16.73 -8.65
CA LYS A 421 14.08 -16.27 -9.37
C LYS A 421 14.45 -15.89 -10.80
N ILE A 422 13.84 -16.55 -11.78
CA ILE A 422 13.99 -16.23 -13.21
C ILE A 422 12.77 -15.44 -13.69
N LEU A 423 13.02 -14.22 -14.16
CA LEU A 423 12.01 -13.29 -14.67
C LEU A 423 12.30 -12.98 -16.14
N SER A 424 11.66 -13.73 -17.04
CA SER A 424 11.77 -13.63 -18.51
C SER A 424 13.14 -14.03 -19.11
N CYS A 425 13.14 -14.28 -20.43
CA CYS A 425 14.14 -15.13 -21.07
C CYS A 425 15.26 -14.36 -21.81
N PRO A 426 16.41 -14.17 -21.16
CA PRO A 426 17.69 -14.27 -21.85
C PRO A 426 18.65 -15.29 -21.21
N LEU A 427 18.28 -15.92 -20.08
CA LEU A 427 19.17 -16.85 -19.37
C LEU A 427 19.57 -18.07 -20.21
N MET A 428 18.70 -18.58 -21.09
CA MET A 428 19.03 -19.72 -21.97
C MET A 428 20.14 -19.39 -22.98
N ILE A 429 20.25 -18.13 -23.42
CA ILE A 429 21.36 -17.62 -24.24
C ILE A 429 22.60 -17.36 -23.37
N LEU A 430 22.40 -16.99 -22.11
CA LEU A 430 23.45 -16.73 -21.12
C LEU A 430 24.22 -18.01 -20.76
N LEU A 431 23.50 -19.09 -20.42
CA LEU A 431 24.09 -20.38 -20.06
C LEU A 431 24.81 -21.03 -21.27
N GLN A 432 24.29 -20.85 -22.50
CA GLN A 432 25.00 -21.24 -23.73
C GLN A 432 26.32 -20.47 -23.96
N LYS A 433 26.41 -19.20 -23.54
CA LYS A 433 27.62 -18.38 -23.69
C LYS A 433 28.66 -18.62 -22.58
N VAL A 434 28.23 -18.93 -21.36
CA VAL A 434 29.16 -19.34 -20.28
C VAL A 434 29.85 -20.67 -20.63
N ALA A 435 29.18 -21.57 -21.33
CA ALA A 435 29.73 -22.86 -21.77
C ALA A 435 30.66 -22.82 -23.01
N ARG A 436 30.83 -21.66 -23.67
CA ARG A 436 31.68 -21.50 -24.87
C ARG A 436 32.48 -20.20 -24.85
N ARG A 437 33.62 -20.20 -24.14
CA ARG A 437 34.72 -19.24 -24.35
C ARG A 437 35.78 -19.84 -25.27
N ALA A 438 36.57 -18.98 -25.91
CA ALA A 438 37.44 -19.35 -27.03
C ALA A 438 38.76 -20.04 -26.65
N ASP A 439 39.13 -20.06 -25.36
CA ASP A 439 40.34 -20.70 -24.85
C ASP A 439 40.00 -21.87 -23.90
N PRO A 440 40.28 -23.14 -24.28
CA PRO A 440 40.06 -24.31 -23.43
C PRO A 440 40.90 -24.37 -22.15
N VAL A 441 41.97 -23.57 -22.03
CA VAL A 441 42.91 -23.64 -20.89
C VAL A 441 42.40 -22.83 -19.71
N GLU A 442 41.78 -21.67 -19.94
CA GLU A 442 41.07 -20.91 -18.89
C GLU A 442 39.78 -21.60 -18.45
N ASP A 443 39.09 -22.26 -19.39
CA ASP A 443 37.89 -23.06 -19.12
C ASP A 443 38.18 -24.24 -18.20
N ALA A 444 39.38 -24.84 -18.32
CA ALA A 444 39.88 -25.78 -17.33
C ALA A 444 40.09 -25.12 -15.97
N ALA A 445 40.76 -23.96 -15.86
CA ALA A 445 41.09 -23.33 -14.59
C ALA A 445 39.84 -23.06 -13.71
N VAL A 446 38.79 -22.47 -14.26
CA VAL A 446 37.54 -22.18 -13.51
C VAL A 446 36.79 -23.47 -13.14
N LYS A 447 36.69 -24.44 -14.05
CA LYS A 447 36.10 -25.77 -13.76
C LYS A 447 36.93 -26.56 -12.74
N TRP A 448 38.24 -26.30 -12.63
CA TRP A 448 39.14 -26.97 -11.71
C TRP A 448 39.16 -26.32 -10.32
N GLU A 449 39.04 -24.99 -10.21
CA GLU A 449 38.97 -24.32 -8.90
C GLU A 449 37.65 -24.61 -8.17
N VAL A 450 36.51 -24.60 -8.87
CA VAL A 450 35.21 -25.00 -8.28
C VAL A 450 35.25 -26.48 -7.84
N ARG A 451 35.84 -27.38 -8.64
CA ARG A 451 35.98 -28.81 -8.31
C ARG A 451 36.95 -29.12 -7.17
N LYS A 452 37.86 -28.22 -6.79
CA LYS A 452 38.94 -28.53 -5.84
C LYS A 452 38.60 -28.23 -4.37
N LYS A 453 37.41 -27.71 -4.05
CA LYS A 453 37.09 -27.31 -2.67
C LYS A 453 35.89 -27.96 -2.00
N ASP A 454 34.86 -28.44 -2.70
CA ASP A 454 33.92 -29.37 -2.07
C ASP A 454 33.12 -30.20 -3.09
N SER A 455 32.86 -31.46 -2.77
CA SER A 455 32.07 -32.39 -3.59
C SER A 455 30.58 -32.40 -3.18
N ASN A 456 30.11 -31.27 -2.64
CA ASN A 456 28.83 -31.16 -1.93
C ASN A 456 28.00 -29.93 -2.39
N LEU A 457 28.30 -29.34 -3.54
CA LEU A 457 27.46 -28.30 -4.15
C LEU A 457 26.25 -28.94 -4.84
N GLN A 458 25.06 -28.54 -4.40
CA GLN A 458 23.77 -28.75 -5.05
C GLN A 458 23.17 -27.38 -5.41
N TYR A 459 22.07 -27.37 -6.17
CA TYR A 459 21.15 -26.25 -6.43
C TYR A 459 21.54 -25.18 -7.46
N ILE A 460 20.83 -25.23 -8.60
CA ILE A 460 20.45 -24.11 -9.46
C ILE A 460 18.92 -24.24 -9.63
N GLU A 461 18.15 -23.14 -9.56
CA GLU A 461 16.68 -23.15 -9.72
C GLU A 461 16.27 -22.41 -11.00
N VAL A 462 15.18 -22.84 -11.65
CA VAL A 462 14.66 -22.24 -12.89
C VAL A 462 13.14 -22.08 -12.82
N LEU A 463 12.67 -20.86 -13.13
CA LEU A 463 11.26 -20.53 -13.37
C LEU A 463 11.03 -20.22 -14.86
N GLY A 464 10.21 -21.03 -15.52
CA GLY A 464 9.64 -20.76 -16.85
C GLY A 464 10.48 -21.18 -18.08
N PHE A 465 9.82 -21.91 -19.00
CA PHE A 465 10.30 -22.31 -20.34
C PHE A 465 11.43 -23.38 -20.35
N PRO A 466 11.76 -23.99 -21.52
CA PRO A 466 11.87 -25.44 -21.70
C PRO A 466 13.04 -26.08 -20.92
N PRO A 467 13.00 -27.41 -20.69
CA PRO A 467 14.02 -28.12 -19.93
C PRO A 467 15.44 -27.79 -20.45
N PRO A 468 16.39 -27.47 -19.55
CA PRO A 468 17.76 -27.15 -19.94
C PRO A 468 18.48 -28.38 -20.52
N PRO A 469 19.58 -28.19 -21.26
CA PRO A 469 20.40 -29.31 -21.73
C PRO A 469 20.96 -30.13 -20.54
N PRO A 470 21.22 -31.44 -20.74
CA PRO A 470 21.49 -32.42 -19.67
C PRO A 470 22.80 -32.22 -18.88
N ASP A 471 23.54 -31.13 -19.14
CA ASP A 471 24.79 -30.77 -18.45
C ASP A 471 24.56 -29.83 -17.24
N PHE A 472 23.31 -29.57 -16.85
CA PHE A 472 22.92 -28.73 -15.70
C PHE A 472 22.29 -29.57 -14.58
N ASP A 473 22.90 -29.51 -13.39
CA ASP A 473 22.45 -30.22 -12.18
C ASP A 473 21.45 -29.34 -11.40
N ILE A 474 20.15 -29.56 -11.64
CA ILE A 474 19.02 -28.83 -11.01
C ILE A 474 18.23 -29.80 -10.14
N ASP A 475 18.22 -29.56 -8.83
CA ASP A 475 17.57 -30.47 -7.87
C ASP A 475 16.03 -30.41 -7.89
N ILE A 476 15.41 -29.22 -8.04
CA ILE A 476 13.95 -29.03 -8.02
C ILE A 476 13.54 -27.77 -8.80
N PHE A 477 12.47 -27.85 -9.60
CA PHE A 477 11.77 -26.72 -10.22
C PHE A 477 10.55 -26.30 -9.39
N GLN A 478 10.41 -25.03 -9.03
CA GLN A 478 9.22 -24.52 -8.33
C GLN A 478 8.13 -24.11 -9.35
N GLU A 479 6.95 -24.72 -9.26
CA GLU A 479 5.71 -24.44 -10.02
C GLU A 479 5.87 -23.73 -11.39
N PRO A 480 6.51 -24.36 -12.40
CA PRO A 480 6.86 -23.72 -13.67
C PRO A 480 5.67 -23.50 -14.63
N VAL A 481 4.46 -23.92 -14.25
CA VAL A 481 3.23 -23.90 -15.07
C VAL A 481 2.01 -23.52 -14.21
N GLN A 482 1.07 -22.76 -14.77
CA GLN A 482 -0.07 -22.20 -14.01
C GLN A 482 -1.33 -23.07 -13.98
N GLY A 483 -1.42 -24.09 -14.84
CA GLY A 483 -2.61 -24.94 -15.00
C GLY A 483 -2.53 -26.26 -14.23
N GLU A 484 -3.60 -26.63 -13.52
CA GLU A 484 -3.69 -27.91 -12.75
C GLU A 484 -3.40 -29.15 -13.63
N ALA A 485 -3.87 -29.16 -14.88
CA ALA A 485 -3.59 -30.24 -15.84
C ALA A 485 -2.15 -30.23 -16.35
N ASP A 486 -1.53 -29.05 -16.46
CA ASP A 486 -0.18 -28.87 -17.00
C ASP A 486 0.90 -29.27 -15.98
N ILE A 487 0.61 -29.20 -14.67
CA ILE A 487 1.53 -29.63 -13.59
C ILE A 487 1.93 -31.10 -13.73
N ILE A 488 0.95 -31.99 -13.89
CA ILE A 488 1.21 -33.43 -14.05
C ILE A 488 1.89 -33.69 -15.39
N ARG A 489 1.38 -33.07 -16.45
CA ARG A 489 1.93 -33.16 -17.80
C ARG A 489 3.39 -32.72 -17.88
N PHE A 490 3.78 -31.64 -17.19
CA PHE A 490 5.16 -31.19 -17.09
C PHE A 490 6.05 -32.26 -16.44
N CYS A 491 5.59 -32.90 -15.37
CA CYS A 491 6.33 -33.98 -14.72
C CYS A 491 6.52 -35.20 -15.65
N GLU A 492 5.50 -35.54 -16.43
CA GLU A 492 5.53 -36.67 -17.38
C GLU A 492 6.38 -36.39 -18.62
N GLU A 493 6.29 -35.18 -19.20
CA GLU A 493 7.00 -34.82 -20.43
C GLU A 493 8.47 -34.42 -20.18
N SER A 494 8.79 -33.78 -19.05
CA SER A 494 10.17 -33.35 -18.74
C SER A 494 10.99 -34.39 -17.97
N GLY A 495 10.34 -35.22 -17.14
CA GLY A 495 11.00 -36.09 -16.17
C GLY A 495 11.74 -35.36 -15.04
N LEU A 496 11.58 -34.03 -14.92
CA LEU A 496 12.30 -33.20 -13.96
C LEU A 496 11.57 -33.13 -12.60
N PRO A 497 12.31 -33.07 -11.48
CA PRO A 497 11.74 -32.93 -10.14
C PRO A 497 11.09 -31.55 -9.94
N MET A 498 9.86 -31.55 -9.42
CA MET A 498 9.04 -30.35 -9.23
C MET A 498 8.59 -30.15 -7.77
N ALA A 499 8.46 -28.89 -7.34
CA ALA A 499 7.78 -28.45 -6.13
C ALA A 499 6.46 -27.73 -6.47
N LEU A 500 5.43 -27.93 -5.66
CA LEU A 500 4.23 -27.08 -5.65
C LEU A 500 4.45 -25.85 -4.76
N ASP A 501 3.91 -24.70 -5.15
CA ASP A 501 3.92 -23.46 -4.38
C ASP A 501 2.59 -22.69 -4.50
N GLU A 502 2.31 -21.99 -5.60
CA GLU A 502 1.07 -21.23 -5.80
C GLU A 502 -0.20 -22.13 -5.76
N THR A 503 -0.08 -23.41 -6.12
CA THR A 503 -1.14 -24.41 -5.97
C THR A 503 -1.43 -24.74 -4.49
N ILE A 504 -0.41 -24.65 -3.62
CA ILE A 504 -0.57 -24.79 -2.16
C ILE A 504 -1.17 -23.52 -1.55
N ASP A 505 -0.80 -22.35 -2.06
CA ASP A 505 -1.34 -21.06 -1.60
C ASP A 505 -2.86 -20.96 -1.85
N LYS A 506 -3.36 -21.52 -2.97
CA LYS A 506 -4.79 -21.57 -3.33
C LYS A 506 -5.58 -22.68 -2.60
N CYS A 507 -5.06 -23.22 -1.50
CA CYS A 507 -5.61 -24.39 -0.84
C CYS A 507 -7.04 -24.16 -0.26
N PRO A 508 -8.04 -25.01 -0.61
CA PRO A 508 -9.39 -24.94 -0.04
C PRO A 508 -9.40 -25.25 1.46
N GLU A 509 -10.56 -25.11 2.12
CA GLU A 509 -10.74 -25.33 3.58
C GLU A 509 -10.13 -26.66 4.08
N ASN A 510 -10.24 -27.74 3.29
CA ASN A 510 -9.58 -29.02 3.56
C ASN A 510 -8.39 -29.27 2.59
N PRO A 511 -7.13 -29.12 3.03
CA PRO A 511 -5.95 -29.35 2.18
C PRO A 511 -5.82 -30.78 1.63
N LEU A 512 -6.22 -31.79 2.41
CA LEU A 512 -5.91 -33.18 2.08
C LEU A 512 -6.62 -33.66 0.82
N ASN A 513 -7.83 -33.14 0.55
CA ASN A 513 -8.61 -33.49 -0.64
C ASN A 513 -7.98 -32.96 -1.94
N MET A 514 -7.36 -31.77 -1.88
CA MET A 514 -6.64 -31.19 -3.02
C MET A 514 -5.32 -31.95 -3.27
N LEU A 515 -4.55 -32.19 -2.20
CA LEU A 515 -3.23 -32.81 -2.28
C LEU A 515 -3.23 -34.22 -2.86
N VAL A 516 -4.31 -35.00 -2.68
CA VAL A 516 -4.46 -36.34 -3.28
C VAL A 516 -4.29 -36.32 -4.80
N LYS A 517 -4.73 -35.25 -5.49
CA LYS A 517 -4.59 -35.11 -6.95
C LYS A 517 -3.12 -35.01 -7.39
N TYR A 518 -2.26 -34.45 -6.54
CA TYR A 518 -0.87 -34.15 -6.84
C TYR A 518 0.11 -35.20 -6.27
N ASN A 519 -0.36 -36.43 -6.02
CA ASN A 519 0.49 -37.52 -5.55
C ASN A 519 1.30 -38.20 -6.68
N HIS A 520 1.91 -37.40 -7.55
CA HIS A 520 2.76 -37.86 -8.66
C HIS A 520 4.22 -38.00 -8.20
N PRO A 521 5.01 -39.00 -8.67
CA PRO A 521 6.41 -39.17 -8.27
C PRO A 521 7.32 -38.02 -8.70
N GLY A 522 7.04 -37.35 -9.83
CA GLY A 522 7.79 -36.16 -10.27
C GLY A 522 7.60 -34.92 -9.37
N ILE A 523 6.53 -34.88 -8.56
CA ILE A 523 6.32 -33.83 -7.56
C ILE A 523 7.04 -34.26 -6.28
N VAL A 524 8.24 -33.74 -6.06
CA VAL A 524 9.15 -34.18 -4.98
C VAL A 524 9.03 -33.33 -3.70
N ALA A 525 8.46 -32.13 -3.79
CA ALA A 525 8.37 -31.19 -2.67
C ALA A 525 7.06 -30.38 -2.66
N LEU A 526 6.66 -29.92 -1.48
CA LEU A 526 5.62 -28.93 -1.28
C LEU A 526 6.25 -27.72 -0.57
N VAL A 527 6.08 -26.54 -1.14
CA VAL A 527 6.40 -25.27 -0.50
C VAL A 527 5.21 -24.82 0.33
N ILE A 528 5.48 -24.39 1.56
CA ILE A 528 4.49 -24.14 2.60
C ILE A 528 4.77 -22.77 3.19
N LYS A 529 3.88 -21.80 2.97
CA LYS A 529 3.96 -20.43 3.51
C LYS A 529 2.91 -20.25 4.61
N PRO A 530 3.20 -20.47 5.91
CA PRO A 530 2.18 -20.53 6.96
C PRO A 530 1.23 -19.32 7.01
N THR A 531 1.72 -18.11 6.71
CA THR A 531 0.93 -16.88 6.58
C THR A 531 -0.17 -17.03 5.52
N VAL A 532 0.20 -17.52 4.32
CA VAL A 532 -0.69 -17.65 3.15
C VAL A 532 -1.71 -18.78 3.30
N ILE A 533 -1.31 -19.89 3.95
CA ILE A 533 -2.19 -21.05 4.09
C ILE A 533 -3.00 -21.08 5.40
N GLY A 534 -2.88 -20.09 6.27
CA GLY A 534 -3.73 -19.93 7.46
C GLY A 534 -3.22 -20.57 8.75
N GLY A 535 -1.93 -20.43 9.02
CA GLY A 535 -1.32 -20.76 10.31
C GLY A 535 -0.46 -22.03 10.34
N PHE A 536 0.22 -22.21 11.46
CA PHE A 536 1.07 -23.37 11.75
C PHE A 536 0.28 -24.68 11.82
N GLU A 537 -0.99 -24.65 12.24
CA GLU A 537 -1.82 -25.85 12.26
C GLU A 537 -2.09 -26.40 10.85
N ARG A 538 -2.50 -25.54 9.91
CA ARG A 538 -2.72 -25.94 8.51
C ARG A 538 -1.40 -26.32 7.83
N ALA A 539 -0.31 -25.58 8.11
CA ALA A 539 1.04 -25.93 7.68
C ALA A 539 1.48 -27.31 8.16
N ALA A 540 1.24 -27.65 9.43
CA ALA A 540 1.61 -28.96 9.98
C ALA A 540 0.74 -30.09 9.40
N ILE A 541 -0.52 -29.83 9.03
CA ILE A 541 -1.36 -30.82 8.32
C ILE A 541 -0.78 -31.14 6.94
N ILE A 542 -0.42 -30.11 6.16
CA ILE A 542 0.17 -30.26 4.82
C ILE A 542 1.54 -30.95 4.88
N ALA A 543 2.42 -30.49 5.78
CA ALA A 543 3.76 -31.06 5.94
C ALA A 543 3.71 -32.56 6.32
N ARG A 544 2.83 -32.96 7.25
CA ARG A 544 2.65 -34.37 7.62
C ARG A 544 2.11 -35.22 6.47
N TRP A 545 1.30 -34.65 5.58
CA TRP A 545 0.85 -35.37 4.39
C TRP A 545 2.03 -35.58 3.42
N ALA A 546 2.80 -34.52 3.13
CA ALA A 546 3.97 -34.57 2.24
C ALA A 546 4.98 -35.62 2.71
N GLN A 547 5.39 -35.54 3.98
CA GLN A 547 6.35 -36.48 4.59
C GLN A 547 5.87 -37.94 4.52
N ARG A 548 4.56 -38.19 4.68
CA ARG A 548 3.97 -39.54 4.54
C ARG A 548 3.94 -40.06 3.11
N GLN A 549 3.94 -39.19 2.10
CA GLN A 549 4.09 -39.56 0.70
C GLN A 549 5.57 -39.58 0.25
N GLY A 550 6.52 -39.43 1.18
CA GLY A 550 7.96 -39.36 0.87
C GLY A 550 8.40 -38.05 0.21
N LYS A 551 7.56 -37.01 0.22
CA LYS A 551 7.83 -35.69 -0.36
C LYS A 551 8.44 -34.74 0.68
N LEU A 552 9.27 -33.80 0.24
CA LEU A 552 9.83 -32.76 1.10
C LEU A 552 8.74 -31.74 1.50
N ALA A 553 8.83 -31.22 2.72
CA ALA A 553 7.97 -30.17 3.25
C ALA A 553 8.80 -28.91 3.50
N VAL A 554 8.87 -28.02 2.51
CA VAL A 554 9.72 -26.83 2.51
C VAL A 554 8.93 -25.65 3.08
N VAL A 555 9.21 -25.24 4.32
CA VAL A 555 8.66 -23.97 4.83
C VAL A 555 9.34 -22.81 4.08
N SER A 556 8.55 -21.90 3.52
CA SER A 556 9.03 -20.67 2.88
C SER A 556 8.41 -19.45 3.53
N ALA A 557 9.14 -18.35 3.50
CA ALA A 557 8.61 -17.04 3.84
C ALA A 557 7.77 -16.47 2.67
N ALA A 558 6.84 -15.60 3.02
CA ALA A 558 6.07 -14.71 2.16
C ALA A 558 6.35 -13.23 2.51
N PHE A 559 7.63 -12.90 2.69
CA PHE A 559 8.14 -11.57 3.08
C PHE A 559 7.74 -11.10 4.50
N GLU A 560 7.58 -12.02 5.45
CA GLU A 560 7.33 -11.65 6.84
C GLU A 560 8.59 -11.07 7.54
N SER A 561 8.38 -10.30 8.62
CA SER A 561 9.45 -9.71 9.44
C SER A 561 10.20 -10.73 10.30
N GLY A 562 11.33 -10.33 10.88
CA GLY A 562 12.17 -11.21 11.71
C GLY A 562 11.42 -11.87 12.87
N LEU A 563 10.36 -11.24 13.40
CA LEU A 563 9.47 -11.84 14.40
C LEU A 563 8.84 -13.14 13.90
N ALA A 564 8.19 -13.12 12.74
CA ALA A 564 7.56 -14.30 12.16
C ALA A 564 8.59 -15.31 11.65
N LEU A 565 9.68 -14.84 11.02
CA LEU A 565 10.76 -15.70 10.55
C LEU A 565 11.42 -16.48 11.71
N SER A 566 11.54 -15.89 12.91
CA SER A 566 12.03 -16.59 14.10
C SER A 566 11.13 -17.76 14.51
N ALA A 567 9.81 -17.57 14.46
CA ALA A 567 8.84 -18.63 14.70
C ALA A 567 8.85 -19.68 13.58
N TYR A 568 9.11 -19.28 12.34
CA TYR A 568 9.18 -20.18 11.18
C TYR A 568 10.41 -21.07 11.23
N ILE A 569 11.56 -20.58 11.72
CA ILE A 569 12.75 -21.39 11.99
C ILE A 569 12.42 -22.44 13.05
N VAL A 570 11.79 -22.05 14.17
CA VAL A 570 11.38 -23.00 15.22
C VAL A 570 10.38 -24.03 14.70
N PHE A 571 9.41 -23.60 13.89
CA PHE A 571 8.42 -24.48 13.26
C PHE A 571 9.07 -25.44 12.25
N SER A 572 10.08 -25.00 11.50
CA SER A 572 10.86 -25.83 10.60
C SER A 572 11.65 -26.91 11.35
N CYS A 573 12.31 -26.57 12.48
CA CYS A 573 12.90 -27.56 13.40
C CYS A 573 11.89 -28.62 13.85
N TYR A 574 10.67 -28.21 14.21
CA TYR A 574 9.60 -29.13 14.60
C TYR A 574 9.23 -30.09 13.46
N LEU A 575 9.09 -29.60 12.23
CA LEU A 575 8.76 -30.41 11.05
C LEU A 575 9.89 -31.37 10.68
N ASP A 576 11.15 -30.97 10.76
CA ASP A 576 12.32 -31.83 10.52
C ASP A 576 12.42 -32.97 11.53
N TRP A 577 12.20 -32.67 12.82
CA TRP A 577 12.18 -33.70 13.87
C TRP A 577 11.01 -34.67 13.68
N GLN A 578 9.84 -34.17 13.28
CA GLN A 578 8.68 -35.00 12.94
C GLN A 578 8.92 -35.87 11.70
N ASN A 579 9.64 -35.35 10.70
CA ASN A 579 10.05 -36.13 9.53
C ASN A 579 10.99 -37.26 9.94
N ALA A 580 12.03 -36.95 10.73
CA ALA A 580 13.00 -37.94 11.22
C ALA A 580 12.34 -39.06 12.05
N ASP A 581 11.31 -38.73 12.84
CA ASP A 581 10.53 -39.73 13.58
C ASP A 581 9.62 -40.56 12.66
N THR A 582 9.08 -39.94 11.60
CA THR A 582 8.27 -40.63 10.58
C THR A 582 9.12 -41.60 9.74
N CYS A 583 10.30 -41.18 9.26
CA CYS A 583 11.21 -42.04 8.50
C CYS A 583 11.63 -43.29 9.32
N LYS A 584 11.94 -43.12 10.61
CA LYS A 584 12.26 -44.24 11.52
C LYS A 584 11.10 -45.24 11.63
N LEU A 585 9.87 -44.75 11.77
CA LEU A 585 8.66 -45.60 11.83
C LEU A 585 8.39 -46.33 10.50
N MET A 586 8.85 -45.77 9.38
CA MET A 586 8.73 -46.35 8.04
C MET A 586 9.92 -47.24 7.62
N ASN A 587 10.89 -47.50 8.51
CA ASN A 587 12.15 -48.21 8.22
C ASN A 587 12.99 -47.58 7.08
N ASN A 588 12.86 -46.27 6.84
CA ASN A 588 13.67 -45.55 5.87
C ASN A 588 14.99 -45.07 6.51
N ASN A 589 16.12 -45.55 5.99
CA ASN A 589 17.45 -45.31 6.56
C ASN A 589 18.03 -43.91 6.30
N LEU A 590 17.49 -43.15 5.34
CA LEU A 590 17.84 -41.74 5.13
C LEU A 590 16.67 -40.85 5.54
N VAL A 591 16.95 -39.86 6.38
CA VAL A 591 16.09 -38.69 6.58
C VAL A 591 16.51 -37.63 5.56
N PRO A 592 15.63 -37.17 4.66
CA PRO A 592 15.98 -36.16 3.68
C PRO A 592 16.44 -34.85 4.34
N SER A 593 17.47 -34.23 3.73
CA SER A 593 17.87 -32.87 4.07
C SER A 593 16.86 -31.88 3.48
N VAL A 594 16.19 -31.09 4.33
CA VAL A 594 15.36 -29.97 3.87
C VAL A 594 16.13 -28.67 4.04
N ALA A 595 16.13 -27.83 2.99
CA ALA A 595 16.55 -26.44 3.07
C ALA A 595 15.30 -25.56 2.92
N HIS A 596 15.07 -24.69 3.90
CA HIS A 596 13.84 -23.91 4.03
C HIS A 596 13.98 -22.52 3.37
N GLY A 597 12.93 -22.04 2.71
CA GLY A 597 12.86 -20.78 1.97
C GLY A 597 12.76 -19.54 2.86
N LEU A 598 13.58 -19.46 3.92
CA LEU A 598 13.52 -18.40 4.95
C LEU A 598 14.57 -17.29 4.73
N GLY A 599 15.30 -17.30 3.61
CA GLY A 599 16.34 -16.34 3.27
C GLY A 599 15.87 -14.91 2.97
N THR A 600 14.56 -14.64 3.00
CA THR A 600 13.96 -13.31 2.76
C THR A 600 14.39 -12.25 3.77
N PHE A 601 14.87 -12.63 4.96
CA PHE A 601 15.33 -11.68 5.99
C PHE A 601 16.42 -10.71 5.47
N ARG A 602 17.21 -11.12 4.47
CA ARG A 602 18.24 -10.30 3.82
C ARG A 602 17.70 -9.19 2.91
N TRP A 603 16.40 -9.25 2.59
CA TRP A 603 15.70 -8.32 1.72
C TRP A 603 14.83 -7.32 2.50
N LEU A 604 14.87 -7.38 3.84
CA LEU A 604 14.27 -6.38 4.72
C LEU A 604 15.29 -5.26 4.94
N GLU A 605 14.97 -4.05 4.48
CA GLU A 605 15.85 -2.87 4.60
C GLU A 605 15.95 -2.37 6.05
N GLU A 606 14.88 -2.54 6.83
CA GLU A 606 14.80 -2.22 8.26
C GLU A 606 13.95 -3.29 8.98
N ASP A 607 14.41 -3.83 10.11
CA ASP A 607 13.64 -4.75 10.99
C ASP A 607 13.40 -4.11 12.38
N VAL A 608 12.42 -4.58 13.14
CA VAL A 608 11.67 -3.75 14.11
C VAL A 608 12.36 -3.46 15.46
N THR A 609 13.63 -3.84 15.69
CA THR A 609 14.25 -3.79 17.04
C THR A 609 15.63 -3.13 17.05
N THR A 610 15.65 -1.89 17.55
CA THR A 610 16.72 -0.93 17.21
C THR A 610 16.90 0.16 18.30
N ASP A 611 18.13 0.45 18.79
CA ASP A 611 18.31 1.08 20.14
C ASP A 611 19.09 2.41 20.34
N LEU A 612 18.69 3.25 21.31
CA LEU A 612 18.36 4.64 20.96
C LEU A 612 18.59 5.64 22.12
N LEU A 613 18.13 6.87 21.86
CA LEU A 613 17.60 7.92 22.75
C LEU A 613 17.05 7.47 24.14
N GLY A 614 17.91 7.09 25.08
CA GLY A 614 17.48 6.54 26.39
C GLY A 614 16.93 5.10 26.31
N ILE A 615 17.38 4.36 25.30
CA ILE A 615 16.89 3.04 24.92
C ILE A 615 18.01 2.02 24.86
N GLU A 616 19.26 2.41 25.07
CA GLU A 616 20.22 1.53 25.78
C GLU A 616 19.69 1.07 27.17
N HIS A 617 18.57 1.66 27.65
CA HIS A 617 17.76 1.24 28.79
C HIS A 617 16.46 0.49 28.40
N ILE A 618 16.24 0.21 27.11
CA ILE A 618 15.08 -0.51 26.54
C ILE A 618 15.55 -1.75 25.75
N THR A 619 16.60 -1.69 24.92
CA THR A 619 17.36 -2.85 24.39
C THR A 619 18.82 -2.48 23.97
N PRO A 620 19.76 -3.43 23.77
CA PRO A 620 21.16 -3.15 23.41
C PRO A 620 21.57 -3.51 21.94
N GLY A 621 20.64 -3.52 20.96
CA GLY A 621 20.85 -3.92 19.55
C GLY A 621 20.75 -2.78 18.51
N LYS A 622 21.21 -3.00 17.27
CA LYS A 622 21.45 -1.94 16.25
C LYS A 622 20.21 -1.11 15.84
N VAL A 623 20.36 0.21 15.66
CA VAL A 623 19.30 1.27 15.49
C VAL A 623 18.84 1.56 14.06
N THR A 624 17.56 1.88 13.85
CA THR A 624 17.11 2.67 12.70
C THR A 624 16.25 3.86 13.12
N LEU A 625 16.62 5.05 12.65
CA LEU A 625 16.09 6.33 13.12
C LEU A 625 15.10 6.96 12.14
N VAL A 626 13.81 6.84 12.40
CA VAL A 626 12.77 7.57 11.66
C VAL A 626 12.60 8.98 12.24
N GLY A 627 12.79 10.00 11.40
CA GLY A 627 12.73 11.40 11.84
C GLY A 627 11.97 12.30 10.88
N TYR A 628 11.11 13.17 11.43
CA TYR A 628 10.38 14.19 10.66
C TYR A 628 10.89 15.62 10.95
N SER A 629 11.18 16.40 9.90
CA SER A 629 11.61 17.81 9.93
C SER A 629 12.82 18.14 10.85
N MET A 630 12.59 18.49 12.13
CA MET A 630 13.68 18.63 13.10
C MET A 630 14.17 17.27 13.59
N GLY A 631 13.24 16.32 13.81
CA GLY A 631 13.57 14.92 14.10
C GLY A 631 14.35 14.28 12.96
N ALA A 632 14.06 14.64 11.71
CA ALA A 632 14.81 14.18 10.53
C ALA A 632 16.29 14.59 10.59
N ARG A 633 16.58 15.81 11.04
CA ARG A 633 17.97 16.29 11.23
C ARG A 633 18.65 15.64 12.44
N ILE A 634 17.89 15.27 13.47
CA ILE A 634 18.41 14.51 14.61
C ILE A 634 18.74 13.07 14.18
N ALA A 635 17.83 12.40 13.46
CA ALA A 635 18.02 11.06 12.90
C ALA A 635 19.25 11.01 11.97
N LEU A 636 19.35 11.96 11.04
CA LEU A 636 20.48 12.06 10.11
C LEU A 636 21.81 12.36 10.84
N TYR A 637 21.83 13.30 11.79
CA TYR A 637 23.01 13.59 12.61
C TYR A 637 23.43 12.39 13.46
N MET A 638 22.46 11.63 13.99
CA MET A 638 22.76 10.45 14.79
C MET A 638 23.31 9.31 13.95
N ALA A 639 22.66 8.94 12.83
CA ALA A 639 23.16 7.92 11.92
C ALA A 639 24.59 8.24 11.42
N LEU A 640 24.84 9.48 10.99
CA LEU A 640 26.15 9.89 10.48
C LEU A 640 27.25 10.02 11.53
N LYS A 641 26.92 10.26 12.81
CA LYS A 641 27.92 10.54 13.86
C LYS A 641 28.07 9.45 14.92
N PHE A 642 27.11 8.53 15.00
CA PHE A 642 27.06 7.46 16.00
C PHE A 642 26.75 6.07 15.40
N GLY A 643 26.64 5.94 14.07
CA GLY A 643 26.42 4.66 13.37
C GLY A 643 27.32 3.52 13.86
N ASP A 644 28.59 3.80 14.14
CA ASP A 644 29.59 2.79 14.51
C ASP A 644 29.94 2.71 16.01
N THR A 645 29.32 3.53 16.89
CA THR A 645 29.77 3.67 18.30
C THR A 645 28.92 2.89 19.31
N LYS A 646 29.52 1.95 20.04
CA LYS A 646 28.86 1.15 21.10
C LYS A 646 28.50 1.96 22.36
N PRO A 647 27.46 1.60 23.15
CA PRO A 647 26.78 0.30 23.19
C PRO A 647 25.89 -0.01 22.00
N VAL A 648 25.41 0.99 21.24
CA VAL A 648 24.49 0.75 20.11
C VAL A 648 24.91 1.40 18.79
N GLN A 649 24.96 0.59 17.72
CA GLN A 649 25.25 0.99 16.35
C GLN A 649 23.99 1.38 15.57
N ILE A 650 23.95 2.54 14.91
CA ILE A 650 22.82 2.94 14.04
C ILE A 650 23.03 2.39 12.62
N GLU A 651 22.15 1.47 12.21
CA GLU A 651 22.08 0.80 10.92
C GLU A 651 21.43 1.65 9.83
N GLY A 652 20.38 2.42 10.14
CA GLY A 652 19.65 3.22 9.14
C GLY A 652 19.00 4.51 9.66
N ALA A 653 18.45 5.33 8.75
CA ALA A 653 17.62 6.48 9.12
C ALA A 653 16.67 6.95 8.01
N VAL A 654 15.36 6.97 8.28
CA VAL A 654 14.32 7.49 7.36
C VAL A 654 14.10 8.98 7.62
N ILE A 655 14.45 9.82 6.64
CA ILE A 655 14.54 11.28 6.77
C ILE A 655 13.34 11.97 6.07
N LEU A 656 12.25 12.20 6.81
CA LEU A 656 11.02 12.77 6.27
C LEU A 656 11.00 14.30 6.39
N SER A 657 10.94 15.00 5.25
CA SER A 657 10.98 16.49 5.19
C SER A 657 12.16 17.11 5.95
N GLY A 658 13.27 16.39 6.07
CA GLY A 658 14.54 16.88 6.59
C GLY A 658 15.29 17.71 5.56
N SER A 659 16.28 18.48 6.02
CA SER A 659 17.25 19.15 5.15
C SER A 659 18.64 18.79 5.67
N PRO A 660 19.56 18.30 4.81
CA PRO A 660 20.88 17.84 5.24
C PRO A 660 21.75 18.98 5.79
N GLY A 661 21.46 20.24 5.42
CA GLY A 661 22.20 21.41 5.89
C GLY A 661 22.23 22.51 4.83
N LEU A 662 23.31 23.30 4.86
CA LEU A 662 23.63 24.26 3.81
C LEU A 662 24.94 23.82 3.16
N GLU A 663 24.97 23.65 1.85
CA GLU A 663 26.18 23.19 1.13
C GLU A 663 27.32 24.23 1.18
N ASN A 664 26.98 25.51 0.98
CA ASN A 664 27.97 26.58 0.88
C ASN A 664 28.64 26.88 2.25
N ALA A 665 29.97 26.73 2.32
CA ALA A 665 30.76 26.92 3.54
C ALA A 665 30.64 28.31 4.19
N VAL A 666 30.50 29.38 3.40
CA VAL A 666 30.28 30.75 3.91
C VAL A 666 28.88 30.87 4.51
N ALA A 667 27.86 30.35 3.82
CA ALA A 667 26.49 30.29 4.33
C ALA A 667 26.40 29.47 5.63
N ARG A 668 27.10 28.33 5.72
CA ARG A 668 27.23 27.54 6.96
C ARG A 668 27.83 28.38 8.09
N LYS A 669 28.98 29.04 7.87
CA LYS A 669 29.68 29.84 8.89
C LYS A 669 28.78 30.99 9.40
N VAL A 670 28.11 31.70 8.50
CA VAL A 670 27.14 32.76 8.85
C VAL A 670 25.94 32.19 9.60
N ARG A 671 25.44 31.00 9.23
CA ARG A 671 24.30 30.36 9.88
C ARG A 671 24.63 29.91 11.31
N ARG A 672 25.79 29.27 11.52
CA ARG A 672 26.29 28.87 12.85
C ARG A 672 26.35 30.07 13.80
N ALA A 673 27.09 31.12 13.41
CA ALA A 673 27.24 32.33 14.23
C ALA A 673 25.88 33.00 14.59
N LYS A 674 24.90 32.98 13.67
CA LYS A 674 23.55 33.50 13.92
C LYS A 674 22.74 32.64 14.88
N ASP A 675 22.90 31.33 14.88
CA ASP A 675 22.19 30.44 15.80
C ASP A 675 22.90 30.35 17.17
N ASP A 676 24.23 30.48 17.21
CA ASP A 676 25.03 30.63 18.44
C ASP A 676 24.69 31.91 19.20
N SER A 677 24.67 33.05 18.50
CA SER A 677 24.29 34.34 19.09
C SER A 677 22.88 34.29 19.71
N LYS A 678 21.96 33.56 19.07
CA LYS A 678 20.60 33.30 19.58
C LYS A 678 20.58 32.39 20.80
N ALA A 679 21.32 31.27 20.77
CA ALA A 679 21.44 30.34 21.89
C ALA A 679 22.05 31.03 23.12
N CYS A 680 23.14 31.79 22.93
CA CYS A 680 23.76 32.60 23.97
C CYS A 680 22.77 33.64 24.54
N SER A 681 22.08 34.38 23.67
CA SER A 681 21.07 35.36 24.10
C SER A 681 19.92 34.73 24.90
N LEU A 682 19.48 33.51 24.54
CA LEU A 682 18.48 32.74 25.28
C LEU A 682 18.94 32.35 26.69
N VAL A 683 20.21 31.95 26.85
CA VAL A 683 20.78 31.63 28.17
C VAL A 683 20.96 32.90 29.02
N THR A 684 21.54 33.95 28.44
CA THR A 684 21.91 35.18 29.18
C THR A 684 20.70 36.04 29.56
N HIS A 685 19.69 36.14 28.70
CA HIS A 685 18.54 37.03 28.90
C HIS A 685 17.21 36.30 29.13
N GLY A 686 17.24 34.96 29.14
CA GLY A 686 16.09 34.11 29.41
C GLY A 686 15.12 33.95 28.25
N LEU A 687 14.22 32.96 28.41
CA LEU A 687 13.29 32.53 27.37
C LEU A 687 12.30 33.61 26.94
N LYS A 688 11.91 34.52 27.84
CA LYS A 688 10.91 35.56 27.52
C LYS A 688 11.43 36.55 26.47
N LEU A 689 12.59 37.18 26.71
CA LEU A 689 13.20 38.12 25.76
C LEU A 689 13.59 37.43 24.44
N PHE A 690 14.00 36.15 24.53
CA PHE A 690 14.24 35.33 23.36
C PHE A 690 12.98 35.15 22.52
N LEU A 691 11.83 34.77 23.11
CA LEU A 691 10.58 34.57 22.38
C LEU A 691 10.12 35.88 21.73
N ASP A 692 10.18 37.02 22.43
CA ASP A 692 9.81 38.32 21.87
C ASP A 692 10.64 38.67 20.61
N THR A 693 11.95 38.45 20.68
CA THR A 693 12.88 38.63 19.55
C THR A 693 12.66 37.60 18.43
N TRP A 694 12.39 36.34 18.79
CA TRP A 694 12.19 35.22 17.88
C TRP A 694 10.88 35.38 17.09
N TYR A 695 9.81 35.87 17.71
CA TYR A 695 8.52 36.08 17.07
C TYR A 695 8.39 37.40 16.31
N SER A 696 9.25 38.39 16.51
CA SER A 696 9.22 39.65 15.75
C SER A 696 9.61 39.49 14.26
N GLY A 697 10.35 38.43 13.91
CA GLY A 697 10.82 38.13 12.55
C GLY A 697 9.72 38.04 11.48
N GLY A 698 10.07 38.38 10.23
CA GLY A 698 9.12 38.53 9.12
C GLY A 698 8.26 37.29 8.81
N LEU A 699 8.87 36.10 8.87
CA LEU A 699 8.20 34.80 8.65
C LEU A 699 7.01 34.53 9.60
N ARG A 700 6.88 35.26 10.71
CA ARG A 700 5.81 35.08 11.69
C ARG A 700 4.81 36.24 11.73
N LYS A 701 4.84 37.11 10.71
CA LYS A 701 3.91 38.25 10.57
C LYS A 701 2.43 37.81 10.54
N SER A 702 2.13 36.60 10.06
CA SER A 702 0.82 35.95 10.14
C SER A 702 0.50 35.49 11.57
N LEU A 703 1.41 34.72 12.19
CA LEU A 703 1.22 34.19 13.55
C LEU A 703 1.08 35.29 14.61
N ARG A 704 1.76 36.44 14.47
CA ARG A 704 1.58 37.60 15.37
C ARG A 704 0.20 38.24 15.30
N LYS A 705 -0.55 38.05 14.20
CA LYS A 705 -1.94 38.51 14.05
C LYS A 705 -2.97 37.51 14.60
N HIS A 706 -2.53 36.33 15.04
CA HIS A 706 -3.43 35.29 15.53
C HIS A 706 -4.01 35.67 16.91
N PRO A 707 -5.33 35.53 17.16
CA PRO A 707 -5.95 35.95 18.43
C PRO A 707 -5.25 35.37 19.66
N ASN A 708 -4.91 34.07 19.61
CA ASN A 708 -4.25 33.38 20.72
C ASN A 708 -2.73 33.53 20.74
N PHE A 709 -2.13 34.44 19.96
CA PHE A 709 -0.67 34.63 19.90
C PHE A 709 -0.06 34.84 21.29
N ASN A 710 -0.66 35.73 22.09
CA ASN A 710 -0.18 36.01 23.44
C ASN A 710 -0.29 34.78 24.36
N GLN A 711 -1.36 33.98 24.26
CA GLN A 711 -1.47 32.73 25.03
C GLN A 711 -0.44 31.67 24.57
N ILE A 712 -0.17 31.57 23.27
CA ILE A 712 0.84 30.65 22.71
C ILE A 712 2.24 31.03 23.21
N VAL A 713 2.58 32.32 23.19
CA VAL A 713 3.86 32.83 23.71
C VAL A 713 3.93 32.62 25.23
N SER A 714 2.89 32.96 25.98
CA SER A 714 2.83 32.75 27.44
C SER A 714 3.01 31.27 27.81
N ARG A 715 2.27 30.35 27.19
CA ARG A 715 2.43 28.90 27.42
C ARG A 715 3.86 28.43 27.09
N ARG A 716 4.46 28.93 26.01
CA ARG A 716 5.86 28.61 25.65
C ARG A 716 6.88 29.25 26.60
N SER A 717 6.56 30.36 27.24
CA SER A 717 7.41 31.02 28.24
C SER A 717 7.44 30.32 29.60
N LEU A 718 6.53 29.37 29.85
CA LEU A 718 6.51 28.50 31.04
C LEU A 718 7.46 27.28 30.93
N HIS A 719 8.23 27.18 29.83
CA HIS A 719 9.20 26.09 29.68
C HIS A 719 10.45 26.38 30.51
N ASN A 720 10.64 25.60 31.59
CA ASN A 720 11.64 25.91 32.61
C ASN A 720 13.09 25.64 32.19
N ASP A 721 13.34 24.84 31.15
CA ASP A 721 14.70 24.51 30.72
C ASP A 721 15.17 25.36 29.52
N SER A 722 15.68 26.56 29.82
CA SER A 722 16.28 27.44 28.82
C SER A 722 17.65 26.96 28.35
N GLN A 723 18.37 26.15 29.14
CA GLN A 723 19.69 25.62 28.77
C GLN A 723 19.58 24.53 27.71
N VAL A 724 18.67 23.58 27.87
CA VAL A 724 18.43 22.53 26.86
C VAL A 724 17.89 23.15 25.57
N LEU A 725 16.97 24.12 25.66
CA LEU A 725 16.48 24.83 24.46
C LEU A 725 17.60 25.58 23.73
N ALA A 726 18.54 26.19 24.46
CA ALA A 726 19.70 26.85 23.86
C ALA A 726 20.68 25.86 23.20
N ARG A 727 20.94 24.70 23.84
CA ARG A 727 21.73 23.61 23.23
C ARG A 727 21.07 23.11 21.95
N VAL A 728 19.77 22.82 21.96
CA VAL A 728 19.01 22.42 20.76
C VAL A 728 19.12 23.46 19.63
N LEU A 729 19.04 24.76 19.94
CA LEU A 729 19.19 25.84 18.96
C LEU A 729 20.60 25.96 18.37
N SER A 730 21.64 25.78 19.19
CA SER A 730 23.04 25.77 18.77
C SER A 730 23.35 24.51 17.95
N ASP A 731 23.14 23.35 18.55
CA ASP A 731 23.79 22.10 18.16
C ASP A 731 23.08 21.50 16.93
N LEU A 732 21.76 21.71 16.83
CA LEU A 732 20.96 21.38 15.65
C LEU A 732 20.87 22.53 14.64
N SER A 733 21.80 23.49 14.63
CA SER A 733 21.85 24.54 13.61
C SER A 733 22.05 23.91 12.20
N PRO A 734 21.31 24.32 11.16
CA PRO A 734 21.55 23.91 9.77
C PRO A 734 22.96 24.26 9.24
N GLY A 735 23.70 25.15 9.92
CA GLY A 735 25.11 25.40 9.62
C GLY A 735 26.08 24.40 10.25
N ARG A 736 25.64 23.63 11.26
CA ARG A 736 26.38 22.56 11.96
C ARG A 736 26.04 21.15 11.47
N GLN A 737 24.89 20.97 10.84
CA GLN A 737 24.57 19.71 10.16
C GLN A 737 25.68 19.40 9.11
N PRO A 738 26.01 18.11 8.90
CA PRO A 738 27.20 17.65 8.18
C PRO A 738 27.50 18.37 6.85
#